data_AF-A0A3B9K7J1-F1
#
_entry.id   AF-A0A3B9K7J1-F1
#
_cell.length_a   1.000
_cell.length_b   1.000
_cell.length_c   1.000
_cell.angle_alpha   90.00
_cell.angle_beta   90.00
_cell.angle_gamma   90.00
#
_symmetry.space_group_name_H-M   'P 1'
#
loop_
_entity.id
_entity.type
_entity.pdbx_description
1 polymer ?
#
loop_
_entity_poly.entity_id
_entity_poly.type
_entity_poly.pdbx_seq_one_letter_code
_entity_poly.pdbx_strand_id
1 'polypeptide(L)'
;MYDCPNCGGNLRFDIASQKLFCEHCESVMDPYEPERRSSGMQVESRDEYDVTVFTCPACGAEIASTNLSATGFCTYCGASAIFEKRVRGEKRPQRIIPFARTKEDCRNAYLNAIRHAAYVPKELKDPAFLDRFVGVYIPYWSYDVSFGPDLSFTGKKTYTKGNYEYTDYYDLNCQVAPVTQHMSFDASSSFDDHIGEVIGPFDEKGLLPFTPGFLAGFYSDIADVPSEIYYDDAEAAVAGEVYPQLEKQFPGYTVDMPRNRQKVEQDLKMQTSAAGAMFPVWFLTWRKDDRVAYSVVNGQTGKVYADIPVDLRQFLLFSLLLAVPLFVLLNFFLTITAPSMLALAAISSFLTSFLYRRELAEIQTLESKKEDAGYLYSKNPQDKNLKKMQKDAFSRKRPSGKLVGAASIIFTAAVVIIYAMSELSFLYFMTEKLVHSPSGVITILAFLLTLIWTFRIRSIAKELKSAADTGTESPRTKKLKSAPEAWGCIAASILALIIFIWYPVGDIYYYIGSAIAYLCIVLTISGLIRKYNLLATRPLPQFHNRTKTNPGMVLLLVLACSAAAFLFPGGTITQAGSSGIQYTNPDTGYSVYLSDDEDLLTDGEERLLVRDMTPITEYGNVGFVSGDSGSQTARWYAESRYQSVFGTDSGTMLVIDMDDREIRIHSDGQVYRTITNAKANTITDNIYRYATREEYYLCAEHAFEELLSVLKGQRIAQPMKYLSNALLALILSVLLNFSWLKARAKKLKPKRAVVLAVSGMAAVAAACKAERFIRQTKVYHSSSSGGGGGGRGGGGGGGGHSGGGGGHRF
;
A
#
# COMPACT_ATOMS: atom_id res chain seq x y z
N MET A 1 18.77 -31.87 35.22
CA MET A 1 20.05 -31.44 34.60
C MET A 1 20.49 -32.57 33.68
N TYR A 2 21.28 -32.32 32.63
CA TYR A 2 21.68 -33.36 31.68
C TYR A 2 23.20 -33.43 31.66
N ASP A 3 23.73 -34.28 32.52
CA ASP A 3 25.12 -34.23 32.97
C ASP A 3 25.94 -35.36 32.33
N CYS A 4 27.20 -35.08 32.04
CA CYS A 4 28.09 -36.05 31.43
C CYS A 4 28.38 -37.18 32.42
N PRO A 5 28.05 -38.45 32.11
CA PRO A 5 28.28 -39.58 33.01
C PRO A 5 29.77 -39.91 33.19
N ASN A 6 30.66 -39.23 32.45
CA ASN A 6 32.11 -39.38 32.55
C ASN A 6 32.78 -38.31 33.45
N CYS A 7 32.15 -37.15 33.69
CA CYS A 7 32.78 -36.05 34.45
C CYS A 7 31.84 -35.10 35.23
N GLY A 8 30.52 -35.26 35.14
CA GLY A 8 29.54 -34.34 35.72
C GLY A 8 29.42 -32.98 35.00
N GLY A 9 30.23 -32.73 33.97
CA GLY A 9 30.15 -31.52 33.14
C GLY A 9 28.86 -31.46 32.31
N ASN A 10 28.43 -30.25 31.95
CA ASN A 10 27.20 -30.06 31.20
C ASN A 10 27.31 -30.62 29.77
N LEU A 11 26.25 -31.28 29.29
CA LEU A 11 26.13 -31.74 27.91
C LEU A 11 25.40 -30.71 27.04
N ARG A 12 25.80 -30.64 25.77
CA ARG A 12 25.15 -29.84 24.73
C ARG A 12 24.95 -30.69 23.47
N PHE A 13 23.83 -30.50 22.79
CA PHE A 13 23.58 -31.13 21.49
C PHE A 13 24.30 -30.36 20.39
N ASP A 14 25.28 -30.99 19.76
CA ASP A 14 25.97 -30.43 18.60
C ASP A 14 25.19 -30.73 17.31
N ILE A 15 24.90 -29.66 16.58
CA ILE A 15 24.16 -29.67 15.31
C ILE A 15 24.97 -30.35 14.20
N ALA A 16 26.30 -30.22 14.19
CA ALA A 16 27.13 -30.74 13.10
C ALA A 16 27.27 -32.26 13.15
N SER A 17 27.48 -32.83 14.33
CA SER A 17 27.61 -34.28 14.55
C SER A 17 26.31 -35.00 14.90
N GLN A 18 25.22 -34.26 15.21
CA GLN A 18 23.94 -34.77 15.70
C GLN A 18 24.06 -35.59 17.00
N LYS A 19 24.98 -35.19 17.89
CA LYS A 19 25.33 -35.92 19.12
C LYS A 19 25.46 -35.01 20.33
N LEU A 20 25.49 -35.60 21.52
CA LEU A 20 25.81 -34.90 22.76
C LEU A 20 27.32 -34.76 22.91
N PHE A 21 27.80 -33.52 23.05
CA PHE A 21 29.18 -33.17 23.34
C PHE A 21 29.30 -32.62 24.77
N CYS A 22 30.41 -32.91 25.45
CA CYS A 22 30.74 -32.29 26.74
C CYS A 22 31.93 -31.33 26.59
N GLU A 23 31.70 -30.04 26.83
CA GLU A 23 32.72 -28.99 26.74
C GLU A 23 33.85 -29.12 27.79
N HIS A 24 33.72 -30.04 28.76
CA HIS A 24 34.70 -30.21 29.84
C HIS A 24 35.64 -31.42 29.67
N CYS A 25 35.17 -32.51 29.06
CA CYS A 25 35.97 -33.73 28.87
C CYS A 25 35.93 -34.27 27.42
N GLU A 26 35.40 -33.49 26.49
CA GLU A 26 35.33 -33.75 25.04
C GLU A 26 34.59 -35.05 24.63
N SER A 27 33.91 -35.70 25.58
CA SER A 27 33.15 -36.93 25.34
C SER A 27 31.98 -36.69 24.37
N VAL A 28 31.87 -37.54 23.36
CA VAL A 28 30.76 -37.57 22.39
C VAL A 28 29.86 -38.78 22.67
N MET A 29 28.55 -38.58 22.80
CA MET A 29 27.56 -39.63 23.11
C MET A 29 26.30 -39.53 22.23
N ASP A 30 25.55 -40.62 22.14
CA ASP A 30 24.23 -40.64 21.47
C ASP A 30 23.16 -39.90 22.30
N PRO A 31 22.25 -39.11 21.70
CA PRO A 31 21.24 -38.34 22.45
C PRO A 31 20.32 -39.16 23.36
N TYR A 32 20.09 -40.46 23.07
CA TYR A 32 19.26 -41.34 23.89
C TYR A 32 20.07 -42.07 24.99
N GLU A 33 21.40 -41.99 24.97
CA GLU A 33 22.26 -42.80 25.84
C GLU A 33 22.15 -42.44 27.33
N PRO A 34 22.14 -41.16 27.77
CA PRO A 34 22.00 -40.84 29.19
C PRO A 34 20.66 -41.30 29.76
N GLU A 35 19.58 -41.19 28.97
CA GLU A 35 18.25 -41.68 29.34
C GLU A 35 18.27 -43.21 29.55
N ARG A 36 18.81 -43.98 28.58
CA ARG A 36 18.97 -45.46 28.69
C ARG A 36 19.82 -45.88 29.89
N ARG A 37 20.89 -45.16 30.21
CA ARG A 37 21.74 -45.43 31.38
C ARG A 37 21.01 -45.13 32.70
N SER A 38 20.11 -44.16 32.72
CA SER A 38 19.35 -43.77 33.91
C SER A 38 18.14 -44.68 34.22
N SER A 39 17.58 -45.36 33.21
CA SER A 39 16.30 -46.09 33.35
C SER A 39 16.41 -47.60 33.60
N GLY A 40 17.59 -48.22 33.44
CA GLY A 40 17.80 -49.62 33.81
C GLY A 40 17.17 -50.66 32.86
N MET A 41 17.23 -50.39 31.55
CA MET A 41 16.58 -51.13 30.44
C MET A 41 15.05 -50.95 30.32
N GLN A 42 14.63 -50.94 29.06
CA GLN A 42 13.32 -50.50 28.54
C GLN A 42 13.01 -49.01 28.77
N VAL A 43 12.35 -48.42 27.77
CA VAL A 43 11.94 -47.01 27.73
C VAL A 43 10.41 -47.00 27.86
N GLU A 44 9.92 -47.48 29.01
CA GLU A 44 8.50 -47.39 29.33
C GLU A 44 8.11 -45.97 29.75
N SER A 45 6.84 -45.63 29.53
CA SER A 45 6.35 -44.27 29.51
C SER A 45 6.28 -43.63 30.89
N ARG A 46 7.21 -42.70 31.16
CA ARG A 46 6.88 -41.53 31.99
C ARG A 46 6.13 -40.52 31.12
N ASP A 47 4.86 -40.30 31.42
CA ASP A 47 4.02 -39.32 30.74
C ASP A 47 4.46 -37.87 30.98
N GLU A 48 5.29 -37.64 32.01
CA GLU A 48 5.89 -36.36 32.34
C GLU A 48 7.44 -36.44 32.42
N TYR A 49 8.11 -35.31 32.25
CA TYR A 49 9.55 -35.15 32.43
C TYR A 49 9.88 -33.87 33.20
N ASP A 50 10.98 -33.88 33.97
CA ASP A 50 11.40 -32.76 34.80
C ASP A 50 11.98 -31.61 33.96
N VAL A 51 11.27 -30.49 33.93
CA VAL A 51 11.65 -29.28 33.21
C VAL A 51 12.09 -28.20 34.20
N THR A 52 13.20 -27.51 33.92
CA THR A 52 13.53 -26.26 34.61
C THR A 52 12.89 -25.11 33.84
N VAL A 53 11.87 -24.52 34.45
CA VAL A 53 11.09 -23.39 33.94
C VAL A 53 11.68 -22.08 34.48
N PHE A 54 11.80 -21.10 33.58
CA PHE A 54 12.44 -19.82 33.78
C PHE A 54 11.45 -18.69 33.44
N THR A 55 10.93 -18.02 34.46
CA THR A 55 9.95 -16.92 34.26
C THR A 55 10.67 -15.59 34.06
N CYS A 56 10.31 -14.85 33.01
CA CYS A 56 10.90 -13.55 32.69
C CYS A 56 10.19 -12.39 33.41
N PRO A 57 10.86 -11.64 34.31
CA PRO A 57 10.23 -10.57 35.09
C PRO A 57 9.77 -9.37 34.25
N ALA A 58 10.28 -9.20 33.01
CA ALA A 58 9.97 -8.05 32.16
C ALA A 58 8.68 -8.20 31.33
N CYS A 59 8.15 -9.41 31.17
CA CYS A 59 6.92 -9.69 30.40
C CYS A 59 6.00 -10.73 31.06
N GLY A 60 6.57 -11.67 31.82
CA GLY A 60 5.90 -12.83 32.40
C GLY A 60 5.95 -14.10 31.53
N ALA A 61 6.76 -14.12 30.46
CA ALA A 61 6.95 -15.34 29.66
C ALA A 61 7.65 -16.43 30.48
N GLU A 62 7.17 -17.66 30.40
CA GLU A 62 7.86 -18.84 30.93
C GLU A 62 8.62 -19.52 29.79
N ILE A 63 9.89 -19.85 30.02
CA ILE A 63 10.74 -20.53 29.03
C ILE A 63 11.36 -21.73 29.73
N ALA A 64 11.43 -22.89 29.08
CA ALA A 64 12.14 -24.05 29.58
C ALA A 64 13.62 -24.05 29.09
N SER A 65 14.55 -24.56 29.90
CA SER A 65 15.86 -24.98 29.39
C SER A 65 16.50 -26.04 30.27
N THR A 66 17.38 -26.83 29.66
CA THR A 66 18.19 -27.88 30.31
C THR A 66 19.44 -27.34 31.02
N ASN A 67 19.84 -26.09 30.74
CA ASN A 67 21.11 -25.51 31.17
C ASN A 67 20.92 -24.37 32.19
N LEU A 68 21.75 -24.34 33.23
CA LEU A 68 21.77 -23.28 34.24
C LEU A 68 22.48 -22.00 33.75
N SER A 69 23.33 -22.11 32.74
CA SER A 69 24.09 -21.01 32.13
C SER A 69 23.26 -20.22 31.11
N ALA A 70 21.93 -20.18 31.28
CA ALA A 70 20.96 -19.57 30.38
C ALA A 70 20.91 -18.03 30.51
N THR A 71 22.07 -17.37 30.43
CA THR A 71 22.23 -15.92 30.52
C THR A 71 22.27 -15.27 29.14
N GLY A 72 21.79 -14.03 29.06
CA GLY A 72 21.66 -13.30 27.80
C GLY A 72 20.36 -12.50 27.77
N PHE A 73 19.38 -12.97 27.00
CA PHE A 73 18.16 -12.22 26.68
C PHE A 73 16.93 -13.14 26.61
N CYS A 74 15.78 -12.67 27.10
CA CYS A 74 14.50 -13.33 26.88
C CYS A 74 14.13 -13.31 25.39
N THR A 75 13.79 -14.48 24.84
CA THR A 75 13.37 -14.66 23.44
C THR A 75 12.20 -13.76 23.06
N TYR A 76 11.15 -13.67 23.88
CA TYR A 76 9.94 -12.91 23.56
C TYR A 76 10.07 -11.39 23.73
N CYS A 77 10.78 -10.89 24.75
CA CYS A 77 10.80 -9.46 25.06
C CYS A 77 12.15 -8.77 24.85
N GLY A 78 13.21 -9.52 24.49
CA GLY A 78 14.57 -9.02 24.28
C GLY A 78 15.23 -8.44 25.53
N ALA A 79 14.62 -8.55 26.71
CA ALA A 79 15.19 -8.04 27.95
C ALA A 79 16.30 -8.96 28.46
N SER A 80 17.42 -8.38 28.89
CA SER A 80 18.40 -9.07 29.72
C SER A 80 17.82 -9.25 31.12
N ALA A 81 17.59 -10.50 31.51
CA ALA A 81 17.02 -10.84 32.81
C ALA A 81 17.68 -12.11 33.37
N ILE A 82 17.93 -12.12 34.68
CA ILE A 82 18.08 -13.36 35.44
C ILE A 82 16.66 -13.87 35.67
N PHE A 83 16.38 -15.10 35.26
CA PHE A 83 15.06 -15.69 35.33
C PHE A 83 14.81 -16.35 36.69
N GLU A 84 13.56 -16.33 37.15
CA GLU A 84 13.16 -17.11 38.33
C GLU A 84 13.11 -18.60 37.96
N LYS A 85 13.94 -19.41 38.64
CA LYS A 85 14.10 -20.85 38.38
C LYS A 85 13.12 -21.68 39.21
N ARG A 86 12.24 -22.42 38.55
CA ARG A 86 11.39 -23.45 39.17
C ARG A 86 11.55 -24.77 38.43
N VAL A 87 11.39 -25.91 39.12
CA VAL A 87 11.34 -27.24 38.50
C VAL A 87 9.88 -27.69 38.50
N ARG A 88 9.42 -28.23 37.37
CA ARG A 88 8.04 -28.67 37.16
C ARG A 88 8.03 -29.91 36.25
N GLY A 89 7.16 -30.86 36.57
CA GLY A 89 6.80 -31.93 35.63
C GLY A 89 5.95 -31.36 34.51
N GLU A 90 6.36 -31.57 33.27
CA GLU A 90 5.57 -31.23 32.07
C GLU A 90 5.33 -32.47 31.24
N LYS A 91 4.20 -32.51 30.52
CA LYS A 91 3.83 -33.64 29.67
C LYS A 91 4.90 -33.91 28.60
N ARG A 92 5.37 -35.15 28.52
CA ARG A 92 6.40 -35.59 27.57
C ARG A 92 5.86 -35.54 26.13
N PRO A 93 6.51 -34.82 25.20
CA PRO A 93 6.23 -34.93 23.77
C PRO A 93 6.52 -36.35 23.27
N GLN A 94 5.82 -36.81 22.23
CA GLN A 94 6.11 -38.08 21.59
C GLN A 94 7.24 -37.96 20.55
N ARG A 95 7.35 -36.82 19.87
CA ARG A 95 8.21 -36.63 18.69
C ARG A 95 9.12 -35.39 18.82
N ILE A 96 10.20 -35.34 18.05
CA ILE A 96 11.13 -34.20 17.97
C ILE A 96 11.77 -34.13 16.58
N ILE A 97 12.02 -32.92 16.08
CA ILE A 97 12.91 -32.71 14.92
C ILE A 97 14.19 -32.05 15.45
N PRO A 98 15.38 -32.64 15.30
CA PRO A 98 16.62 -32.03 15.78
C PRO A 98 16.99 -30.78 14.96
N PHE A 99 17.70 -29.84 15.57
CA PHE A 99 18.36 -28.77 14.81
C PHE A 99 19.33 -29.37 13.78
N ALA A 100 19.19 -28.95 12.51
CA ALA A 100 20.08 -29.33 11.41
C ALA A 100 20.74 -28.11 10.73
N ARG A 101 20.42 -26.89 11.17
CA ARG A 101 21.02 -25.63 10.73
C ARG A 101 21.69 -24.94 11.90
N THR A 102 22.97 -24.60 11.73
CA THR A 102 23.77 -23.91 12.73
C THR A 102 23.28 -22.47 12.94
N LYS A 103 23.79 -21.82 13.99
CA LYS A 103 23.58 -20.39 14.22
C LYS A 103 24.15 -19.53 13.08
N GLU A 104 25.16 -20.02 12.35
CA GLU A 104 25.75 -19.33 11.20
C GLU A 104 24.92 -19.51 9.92
N ASP A 105 24.42 -20.72 9.65
CA ASP A 105 23.40 -20.95 8.62
C ASP A 105 22.21 -20.00 8.80
N CYS A 106 21.73 -19.85 10.03
CA CYS A 106 20.63 -18.96 10.38
C CYS A 106 20.93 -17.49 10.02
N ARG A 107 22.11 -16.96 10.39
CA ARG A 107 22.52 -15.59 10.03
C ARG A 107 22.59 -15.41 8.51
N ASN A 108 23.15 -16.39 7.81
CA ASN A 108 23.31 -16.36 6.36
C ASN A 108 21.95 -16.42 5.63
N ALA A 109 21.02 -17.26 6.10
CA ALA A 109 19.64 -17.30 5.61
C ALA A 109 18.91 -15.97 5.86
N TYR A 110 18.99 -15.43 7.08
CA TYR A 110 18.39 -14.17 7.48
C TYR A 110 18.90 -12.99 6.64
N LEU A 111 20.22 -12.83 6.51
CA LEU A 111 20.84 -11.77 5.72
C LEU A 111 20.44 -11.86 4.24
N ASN A 112 20.35 -13.06 3.67
CA ASN A 112 19.86 -13.26 2.31
C ASN A 112 18.38 -12.88 2.13
N ALA A 113 17.53 -13.18 3.12
CA ALA A 113 16.12 -12.78 3.11
C ALA A 113 15.96 -11.25 3.17
N ILE A 114 16.64 -10.57 4.09
CA ILE A 114 16.53 -9.11 4.25
C ILE A 114 17.33 -8.30 3.21
N ARG A 115 18.16 -8.94 2.38
CA ARG A 115 19.02 -8.30 1.36
C ARG A 115 18.25 -7.34 0.44
N HIS A 116 17.02 -7.70 0.05
CA HIS A 116 16.19 -6.90 -0.85
C HIS A 116 15.24 -5.94 -0.12
N ALA A 117 15.16 -5.99 1.21
CA ALA A 117 14.32 -5.08 1.99
C ALA A 117 14.88 -3.64 1.96
N ALA A 118 13.98 -2.68 1.79
CA ALA A 118 14.31 -1.27 1.72
C ALA A 118 14.34 -0.63 3.13
N TYR A 119 15.27 0.28 3.36
CA TYR A 119 15.35 1.12 4.57
C TYR A 119 15.39 0.36 5.90
N VAL A 120 15.99 -0.83 5.91
CA VAL A 120 16.19 -1.60 7.15
C VAL A 120 17.08 -0.82 8.13
N PRO A 121 16.74 -0.70 9.43
CA PRO A 121 17.63 -0.21 10.46
C PRO A 121 18.99 -0.92 10.45
N LYS A 122 20.08 -0.17 10.65
CA LYS A 122 21.45 -0.71 10.56
C LYS A 122 21.72 -1.83 11.57
N GLU A 123 21.12 -1.73 12.77
CA GLU A 123 21.19 -2.73 13.84
C GLU A 123 20.77 -4.12 13.37
N LEU A 124 19.73 -4.23 12.53
CA LEU A 124 19.26 -5.51 11.96
C LEU A 124 20.20 -6.09 10.87
N LYS A 125 21.35 -5.45 10.62
CA LYS A 125 22.40 -5.91 9.69
C LYS A 125 23.78 -5.99 10.35
N ASP A 126 23.89 -5.65 11.63
CA ASP A 126 25.13 -5.71 12.40
C ASP A 126 25.43 -7.16 12.83
N PRO A 127 26.56 -7.76 12.44
CA PRO A 127 26.95 -9.09 12.87
C PRO A 127 26.88 -9.29 14.40
N ALA A 128 27.27 -8.29 15.20
CA ALA A 128 27.26 -8.35 16.66
C ALA A 128 25.85 -8.27 17.26
N PHE A 129 24.87 -7.77 16.51
CA PHE A 129 23.46 -7.91 16.86
C PHE A 129 22.92 -9.29 16.46
N LEU A 130 23.36 -9.85 15.33
CA LEU A 130 22.97 -11.19 14.87
C LEU A 130 23.59 -12.33 15.72
N ASP A 131 24.62 -12.05 16.52
CA ASP A 131 25.05 -12.93 17.62
C ASP A 131 23.96 -13.20 18.66
N ARG A 132 22.86 -12.42 18.68
CA ARG A 132 21.72 -12.61 19.60
C ARG A 132 20.67 -13.60 19.12
N PHE A 133 20.88 -14.31 18.00
CA PHE A 133 20.04 -15.46 17.64
C PHE A 133 20.12 -16.55 18.73
N VAL A 134 18.96 -16.99 19.23
CA VAL A 134 18.79 -18.03 20.26
C VAL A 134 18.08 -19.22 19.64
N GLY A 135 18.55 -20.44 19.92
CA GLY A 135 17.88 -21.66 19.49
C GLY A 135 16.81 -22.08 20.50
N VAL A 136 15.58 -22.22 20.02
CA VAL A 136 14.39 -22.56 20.80
C VAL A 136 13.68 -23.75 20.14
N TYR A 137 13.28 -24.74 20.92
CA TYR A 137 12.30 -25.74 20.49
C TYR A 137 10.88 -25.25 20.79
N ILE A 138 10.09 -25.01 19.75
CA ILE A 138 8.68 -24.63 19.87
C ILE A 138 7.84 -25.92 19.90
N PRO A 139 6.83 -26.05 20.80
CA PRO A 139 5.94 -27.18 20.82
C PRO A 139 4.93 -27.09 19.67
N TYR A 140 4.66 -28.22 19.04
CA TYR A 140 3.72 -28.38 17.92
C TYR A 140 2.82 -29.59 18.16
N TRP A 141 1.58 -29.52 17.66
CA TRP A 141 0.74 -30.69 17.47
C TRP A 141 0.95 -31.25 16.06
N SER A 142 1.47 -32.47 15.98
CA SER A 142 1.55 -33.29 14.78
C SER A 142 0.24 -34.06 14.64
N TYR A 143 -0.62 -33.65 13.73
CA TYR A 143 -1.86 -34.35 13.39
C TYR A 143 -1.60 -35.36 12.30
N ASP A 144 -1.87 -36.63 12.59
CA ASP A 144 -1.85 -37.72 11.64
C ASP A 144 -3.30 -37.93 11.18
N VAL A 145 -3.62 -37.44 9.97
CA VAL A 145 -4.96 -37.53 9.36
C VAL A 145 -4.95 -38.62 8.30
N SER A 146 -5.62 -39.74 8.54
CA SER A 146 -5.81 -40.79 7.54
C SER A 146 -7.14 -40.63 6.80
N PHE A 147 -7.21 -41.11 5.55
CA PHE A 147 -8.43 -41.13 4.74
C PHE A 147 -8.52 -42.38 3.85
N GLY A 148 -9.74 -42.75 3.44
CA GLY A 148 -10.04 -43.96 2.68
C GLY A 148 -10.41 -45.18 3.56
N PRO A 149 -10.38 -46.42 3.01
CA PRO A 149 -10.00 -46.76 1.64
C PRO A 149 -11.06 -46.39 0.59
N ASP A 150 -12.37 -46.50 0.88
CA ASP A 150 -13.42 -46.10 -0.06
C ASP A 150 -13.86 -44.67 0.20
N LEU A 151 -13.71 -43.80 -0.81
CA LEU A 151 -14.14 -42.41 -0.83
C LEU A 151 -15.44 -42.32 -1.64
N SER A 152 -16.42 -41.54 -1.17
CA SER A 152 -17.72 -41.38 -1.82
C SER A 152 -18.17 -39.92 -1.76
N PHE A 153 -18.34 -39.27 -2.90
CA PHE A 153 -18.59 -37.83 -2.95
C PHE A 153 -19.42 -37.42 -4.18
N THR A 154 -20.02 -36.24 -4.11
CA THR A 154 -20.94 -35.76 -5.17
C THR A 154 -20.19 -34.95 -6.22
N GLY A 155 -20.13 -35.47 -7.44
CA GLY A 155 -19.70 -34.73 -8.63
C GLY A 155 -20.87 -34.10 -9.37
N LYS A 156 -20.57 -33.15 -10.27
CA LYS A 156 -21.53 -32.59 -11.22
C LYS A 156 -20.95 -32.49 -12.63
N LYS A 157 -21.80 -32.51 -13.64
CA LYS A 157 -21.43 -32.34 -15.06
C LYS A 157 -22.38 -31.33 -15.70
N THR A 158 -21.82 -30.27 -16.28
CA THR A 158 -22.60 -29.16 -16.85
C THR A 158 -22.45 -29.13 -18.38
N TYR A 159 -23.56 -28.95 -19.09
CA TYR A 159 -23.59 -28.85 -20.56
C TYR A 159 -24.76 -27.97 -21.04
N THR A 160 -24.62 -27.35 -22.20
CA THR A 160 -25.65 -26.48 -22.80
C THR A 160 -26.43 -27.22 -23.89
N LYS A 161 -27.76 -27.03 -23.95
CA LYS A 161 -28.62 -27.54 -25.04
C LYS A 161 -29.71 -26.51 -25.35
N GLY A 162 -29.52 -25.75 -26.43
CA GLY A 162 -30.30 -24.54 -26.70
C GLY A 162 -30.09 -23.47 -25.62
N ASN A 163 -31.13 -22.68 -25.33
CA ASN A 163 -31.10 -21.62 -24.31
C ASN A 163 -31.09 -22.15 -22.84
N TYR A 164 -30.79 -23.44 -22.63
CA TYR A 164 -30.76 -24.08 -21.32
C TYR A 164 -29.38 -24.64 -20.99
N GLU A 165 -28.89 -24.27 -19.81
CA GLU A 165 -27.73 -24.87 -19.16
C GLU A 165 -28.22 -25.99 -18.25
N TYR A 166 -27.80 -27.23 -18.53
CA TYR A 166 -28.11 -28.43 -17.77
C TYR A 166 -26.94 -28.75 -16.86
N THR A 167 -27.24 -29.14 -15.61
CA THR A 167 -26.25 -29.66 -14.66
C THR A 167 -26.77 -30.94 -14.02
N ASP A 168 -26.09 -32.04 -14.32
CA ASP A 168 -26.34 -33.39 -13.81
C ASP A 168 -25.46 -33.65 -12.59
N TYR A 169 -26.00 -34.26 -11.55
CA TYR A 169 -25.30 -34.61 -10.32
C TYR A 169 -25.13 -36.12 -10.25
N TYR A 170 -23.95 -36.58 -9.84
CA TYR A 170 -23.56 -37.98 -9.78
C TYR A 170 -22.89 -38.29 -8.44
N ASP A 171 -23.12 -39.50 -7.92
CA ASP A 171 -22.27 -40.07 -6.88
C ASP A 171 -21.02 -40.67 -7.55
N LEU A 172 -19.86 -40.19 -7.11
CA LEU A 172 -18.54 -40.59 -7.56
C LEU A 172 -17.87 -41.37 -6.43
N ASN A 173 -17.43 -42.59 -6.73
CA ASN A 173 -16.76 -43.46 -5.77
C ASN A 173 -15.33 -43.73 -6.23
N CYS A 174 -14.38 -43.69 -5.31
CA CYS A 174 -12.99 -44.07 -5.53
C CYS A 174 -12.53 -45.00 -4.42
N GLN A 175 -11.94 -46.14 -4.77
CA GLN A 175 -11.10 -46.87 -3.83
C GLN A 175 -9.68 -46.33 -3.91
N VAL A 176 -9.08 -46.01 -2.76
CA VAL A 176 -7.68 -45.64 -2.58
C VAL A 176 -7.04 -46.58 -1.55
N ALA A 177 -5.72 -46.74 -1.59
CA ALA A 177 -5.03 -47.28 -0.43
C ALA A 177 -5.22 -46.29 0.76
N PRO A 178 -5.32 -46.76 2.01
CA PRO A 178 -5.33 -45.86 3.17
C PRO A 178 -4.06 -45.00 3.17
N VAL A 179 -4.22 -43.68 3.11
CA VAL A 179 -3.12 -42.71 3.15
C VAL A 179 -3.27 -41.88 4.42
N THR A 180 -2.18 -41.75 5.17
CA THR A 180 -2.04 -40.77 6.25
C THR A 180 -1.27 -39.56 5.72
N GLN A 181 -1.80 -38.36 5.97
CA GLN A 181 -1.06 -37.10 5.84
C GLN A 181 -0.74 -36.57 7.23
N HIS A 182 0.45 -36.00 7.38
CA HIS A 182 0.85 -35.30 8.58
C HIS A 182 0.65 -33.80 8.40
N MET A 183 0.05 -33.15 9.40
CA MET A 183 -0.16 -31.70 9.47
C MET A 183 0.40 -31.19 10.79
N SER A 184 0.92 -29.98 10.82
CA SER A 184 1.55 -29.43 12.04
C SER A 184 1.16 -27.99 12.32
N PHE A 185 0.65 -27.75 13.52
CA PHE A 185 0.28 -26.44 14.07
C PHE A 185 1.01 -26.24 15.40
N ASP A 186 1.42 -25.02 15.73
CA ASP A 186 2.07 -24.75 17.01
C ASP A 186 1.10 -24.89 18.19
N ALA A 187 1.66 -25.21 19.36
CA ALA A 187 0.91 -25.48 20.60
C ALA A 187 1.11 -24.39 21.66
N SER A 188 1.53 -23.19 21.25
CA SER A 188 1.91 -22.09 22.15
C SER A 188 1.19 -20.79 21.81
N SER A 189 0.33 -20.31 22.71
CA SER A 189 -0.40 -19.04 22.60
C SER A 189 0.50 -17.79 22.71
N SER A 190 1.79 -18.01 23.01
CA SER A 190 2.85 -16.98 23.03
C SER A 190 3.58 -16.85 21.69
N PHE A 191 3.59 -17.93 20.89
CA PHE A 191 3.95 -17.90 19.48
C PHE A 191 2.79 -17.27 18.69
N ASP A 192 2.89 -17.24 17.37
CA ASP A 192 1.95 -16.55 16.50
C ASP A 192 1.69 -17.45 15.29
N ASP A 193 0.46 -17.96 15.15
CA ASP A 193 0.06 -18.94 14.11
C ASP A 193 0.66 -18.57 12.73
N HIS A 194 0.66 -17.28 12.38
CA HIS A 194 1.16 -16.78 11.10
C HIS A 194 2.70 -16.83 10.95
N ILE A 195 3.47 -16.78 12.03
CA ILE A 195 4.91 -17.09 11.99
C ILE A 195 5.10 -18.58 11.72
N GLY A 196 4.31 -19.46 12.37
CA GLY A 196 4.30 -20.90 12.15
C GLY A 196 4.01 -21.28 10.70
N GLU A 197 2.92 -20.76 10.14
CA GLU A 197 2.54 -20.87 8.72
C GLU A 197 3.69 -20.52 7.76
N VAL A 198 4.51 -19.53 8.11
CA VAL A 198 5.57 -18.99 7.24
C VAL A 198 6.86 -19.81 7.32
N ILE A 199 7.29 -20.23 8.51
CA ILE A 199 8.55 -20.97 8.67
C ILE A 199 8.41 -22.45 8.29
N GLY A 200 7.18 -22.96 8.16
CA GLY A 200 6.87 -24.32 7.71
C GLY A 200 6.86 -24.52 6.18
N PRO A 201 6.50 -25.72 5.69
CA PRO A 201 6.59 -26.99 6.42
C PRO A 201 8.03 -27.30 6.85
N PHE A 202 8.16 -28.13 7.89
CA PHE A 202 9.37 -28.88 8.24
C PHE A 202 9.43 -30.17 7.41
N ASP A 203 10.58 -30.87 7.38
CA ASP A 203 10.71 -32.19 6.74
C ASP A 203 10.47 -33.30 7.77
N GLU A 204 9.38 -34.03 7.59
CA GLU A 204 8.90 -35.14 8.41
C GLU A 204 9.89 -36.31 8.49
N LYS A 205 10.81 -36.44 7.53
CA LYS A 205 11.89 -37.44 7.59
C LYS A 205 12.88 -37.18 8.74
N GLY A 206 12.89 -35.97 9.28
CA GLY A 206 13.64 -35.62 10.48
C GLY A 206 12.89 -35.87 11.79
N LEU A 207 11.69 -36.45 11.76
CA LEU A 207 10.84 -36.63 12.94
C LEU A 207 11.22 -37.91 13.71
N LEU A 208 11.89 -37.72 14.84
CA LEU A 208 12.43 -38.78 15.71
C LEU A 208 11.59 -38.95 16.99
N PRO A 209 11.68 -40.10 17.70
CA PRO A 209 11.16 -40.23 19.05
C PRO A 209 11.78 -39.20 20.00
N PHE A 210 10.97 -38.54 20.83
CA PHE A 210 11.45 -37.51 21.76
C PHE A 210 12.38 -38.08 22.85
N THR A 211 13.53 -37.44 23.04
CA THR A 211 14.38 -37.55 24.23
C THR A 211 14.87 -36.16 24.67
N PRO A 212 14.97 -35.86 25.98
CA PRO A 212 15.50 -34.60 26.48
C PRO A 212 16.93 -34.26 26.02
N GLY A 213 17.72 -35.25 25.56
CA GLY A 213 19.07 -35.02 25.03
C GLY A 213 19.12 -34.01 23.89
N PHE A 214 18.12 -33.97 23.00
CA PHE A 214 18.06 -32.97 21.92
C PHE A 214 17.82 -31.54 22.41
N LEU A 215 17.29 -31.37 23.63
CA LEU A 215 17.10 -30.05 24.28
C LEU A 215 18.38 -29.57 25.01
N ALA A 216 19.46 -30.36 25.02
CA ALA A 216 20.70 -30.03 25.73
C ALA A 216 21.38 -28.80 25.12
N GLY A 217 21.45 -27.70 25.87
CA GLY A 217 22.03 -26.43 25.40
C GLY A 217 21.08 -25.52 24.61
N PHE A 218 19.82 -25.92 24.44
CA PHE A 218 18.77 -25.11 23.81
C PHE A 218 17.74 -24.64 24.84
N TYR A 219 16.91 -23.68 24.44
CA TYR A 219 15.67 -23.38 25.13
C TYR A 219 14.54 -24.24 24.54
N SER A 220 13.47 -24.43 25.30
CA SER A 220 12.20 -24.93 24.81
C SER A 220 11.06 -24.03 25.31
N ASP A 221 9.98 -23.99 24.54
CA ASP A 221 8.71 -23.39 24.96
C ASP A 221 7.75 -24.50 25.45
N ILE A 222 6.69 -24.14 26.17
CA ILE A 222 5.78 -25.08 26.84
C ILE A 222 4.41 -25.05 26.14
N ALA A 223 3.79 -26.22 25.93
CA ALA A 223 2.49 -26.31 25.28
C ALA A 223 1.36 -25.82 26.20
N ASP A 224 0.65 -24.76 25.81
CA ASP A 224 -0.51 -24.21 26.53
C ASP A 224 -1.82 -24.21 25.69
N VAL A 225 -1.74 -24.51 24.39
CA VAL A 225 -2.89 -24.69 23.50
C VAL A 225 -3.25 -26.18 23.38
N PRO A 226 -4.50 -26.61 23.68
CA PRO A 226 -4.93 -27.99 23.50
C PRO A 226 -4.96 -28.41 22.01
N SER A 227 -4.80 -29.71 21.73
CA SER A 227 -4.81 -30.21 20.35
C SER A 227 -6.19 -30.06 19.69
N GLU A 228 -7.28 -30.06 20.46
CA GLU A 228 -8.67 -29.94 20.00
C GLU A 228 -8.95 -28.64 19.23
N ILE A 229 -8.07 -27.63 19.31
CA ILE A 229 -8.25 -26.33 18.65
C ILE A 229 -8.09 -26.41 17.13
N TYR A 230 -7.10 -27.18 16.63
CA TYR A 230 -6.72 -27.19 15.20
C TYR A 230 -7.15 -28.45 14.42
N TYR A 231 -7.93 -29.37 15.00
CA TYR A 231 -8.45 -30.57 14.27
C TYR A 231 -9.21 -30.17 12.99
N ASP A 232 -10.16 -29.22 13.11
CA ASP A 232 -10.99 -28.74 12.00
C ASP A 232 -10.14 -28.07 10.89
N ASP A 233 -9.05 -27.38 11.26
CA ASP A 233 -8.12 -26.76 10.31
C ASP A 233 -7.19 -27.80 9.64
N ALA A 234 -6.76 -28.84 10.36
CA ALA A 234 -6.02 -29.97 9.80
C ALA A 234 -6.85 -30.76 8.78
N GLU A 235 -8.08 -31.13 9.14
CA GLU A 235 -9.01 -31.84 8.25
C GLU A 235 -9.40 -30.98 7.03
N ALA A 236 -9.62 -29.68 7.22
CA ALA A 236 -9.90 -28.75 6.12
C ALA A 236 -8.69 -28.55 5.18
N ALA A 237 -7.45 -28.58 5.71
CA ALA A 237 -6.23 -28.51 4.90
C ALA A 237 -6.09 -29.75 4.00
N VAL A 238 -6.16 -30.95 4.60
CA VAL A 238 -6.11 -32.25 3.90
C VAL A 238 -7.20 -32.34 2.82
N ALA A 239 -8.45 -32.06 3.19
CA ALA A 239 -9.57 -32.10 2.23
C ALA A 239 -9.39 -31.09 1.08
N GLY A 240 -8.86 -29.91 1.37
CA GLY A 240 -8.56 -28.86 0.38
C GLY A 240 -7.53 -29.27 -0.68
N GLU A 241 -6.80 -30.37 -0.47
CA GLU A 241 -5.81 -30.93 -1.41
C GLU A 241 -6.24 -32.27 -2.02
N VAL A 242 -7.02 -33.06 -1.27
CA VAL A 242 -7.61 -34.33 -1.74
C VAL A 242 -8.69 -34.07 -2.80
N TYR A 243 -9.64 -33.16 -2.58
CA TYR A 243 -10.73 -32.90 -3.56
C TYR A 243 -10.21 -32.46 -4.95
N PRO A 244 -9.25 -31.51 -5.09
CA PRO A 244 -8.67 -31.14 -6.39
C PRO A 244 -7.81 -32.23 -7.06
N GLN A 245 -7.47 -33.31 -6.35
CA GLN A 245 -6.80 -34.48 -6.92
C GLN A 245 -7.80 -35.55 -7.35
N LEU A 246 -8.87 -35.75 -6.57
CA LEU A 246 -10.01 -36.58 -6.96
C LEU A 246 -10.68 -36.06 -8.23
N GLU A 247 -10.88 -34.74 -8.37
CA GLU A 247 -11.44 -34.13 -9.59
C GLU A 247 -10.68 -34.51 -10.87
N LYS A 248 -9.34 -34.68 -10.79
CA LYS A 248 -8.52 -35.10 -11.94
C LYS A 248 -8.78 -36.55 -12.36
N GLN A 249 -9.29 -37.40 -11.48
CA GLN A 249 -9.66 -38.78 -11.78
C GLN A 249 -11.03 -38.88 -12.51
N PHE A 250 -11.78 -37.78 -12.61
CA PHE A 250 -13.08 -37.72 -13.31
C PHE A 250 -13.10 -36.67 -14.43
N PRO A 251 -12.41 -36.90 -15.56
CA PRO A 251 -12.45 -36.00 -16.71
C PRO A 251 -13.87 -35.65 -17.16
N GLY A 252 -14.20 -34.35 -17.18
CA GLY A 252 -15.52 -33.86 -17.56
C GLY A 252 -16.56 -33.82 -16.43
N TYR A 253 -16.15 -34.08 -15.18
CA TYR A 253 -16.91 -33.76 -13.98
C TYR A 253 -16.23 -32.62 -13.21
N THR A 254 -17.00 -31.92 -12.38
CA THR A 254 -16.52 -30.94 -11.39
C THR A 254 -16.88 -31.44 -10.00
N VAL A 255 -15.95 -31.32 -9.05
CA VAL A 255 -16.15 -31.80 -7.67
C VAL A 255 -16.10 -30.60 -6.72
N ASP A 256 -17.27 -30.13 -6.27
CA ASP A 256 -17.35 -29.09 -5.24
C ASP A 256 -17.08 -29.71 -3.86
N MET A 257 -15.98 -29.33 -3.20
CA MET A 257 -15.75 -29.64 -1.79
C MET A 257 -16.95 -29.16 -0.93
N PRO A 258 -17.60 -30.04 -0.14
CA PRO A 258 -18.67 -29.67 0.77
C PRO A 258 -18.20 -28.66 1.84
N ARG A 259 -19.05 -27.68 2.17
CA ARG A 259 -18.81 -26.73 3.27
C ARG A 259 -19.23 -27.24 4.65
N ASN A 260 -19.63 -28.50 4.75
CA ASN A 260 -20.01 -29.13 6.02
C ASN A 260 -18.93 -30.16 6.39
N ARG A 261 -18.25 -29.94 7.52
CA ARG A 261 -17.21 -30.83 8.05
C ARG A 261 -17.67 -32.28 8.10
N GLN A 262 -18.83 -32.54 8.70
CA GLN A 262 -19.38 -33.90 8.83
C GLN A 262 -19.59 -34.59 7.48
N LYS A 263 -19.90 -33.84 6.40
CA LYS A 263 -19.97 -34.44 5.06
C LYS A 263 -18.57 -34.76 4.53
N VAL A 264 -17.56 -33.93 4.74
CA VAL A 264 -16.20 -34.22 4.26
C VAL A 264 -15.52 -35.35 5.03
N GLU A 265 -15.71 -35.37 6.36
CA GLU A 265 -15.34 -36.47 7.24
C GLU A 265 -15.93 -37.80 6.76
N GLN A 266 -17.23 -37.79 6.38
CA GLN A 266 -17.94 -38.93 5.80
C GLN A 266 -17.49 -39.28 4.37
N ASP A 267 -17.40 -38.29 3.48
CA ASP A 267 -17.06 -38.44 2.05
C ASP A 267 -15.66 -39.07 1.88
N LEU A 268 -14.73 -38.70 2.76
CA LEU A 268 -13.32 -39.12 2.71
C LEU A 268 -12.94 -40.16 3.77
N LYS A 269 -13.86 -40.56 4.67
CA LYS A 269 -13.64 -41.46 5.80
C LYS A 269 -12.43 -41.05 6.66
N MET A 270 -12.39 -39.78 7.09
CA MET A 270 -11.24 -39.25 7.83
C MET A 270 -11.12 -39.85 9.24
N GLN A 271 -9.89 -40.09 9.68
CA GLN A 271 -9.56 -40.32 11.09
C GLN A 271 -8.35 -39.44 11.47
N THR A 272 -8.53 -38.58 12.47
CA THR A 272 -7.50 -37.63 12.93
C THR A 272 -6.99 -38.02 14.31
N SER A 273 -5.67 -38.11 14.47
CA SER A 273 -5.01 -38.29 15.78
C SER A 273 -3.91 -37.25 15.96
N ALA A 274 -3.62 -36.83 17.20
CA ALA A 274 -2.66 -35.77 17.49
C ALA A 274 -1.54 -36.25 18.44
N ALA A 275 -0.29 -35.96 18.08
CA ALA A 275 0.90 -36.22 18.89
C ALA A 275 1.66 -34.91 19.16
N GLY A 276 2.17 -34.74 20.38
CA GLY A 276 3.02 -33.61 20.75
C GLY A 276 4.42 -33.77 20.14
N ALA A 277 4.90 -32.72 19.49
CA ALA A 277 6.21 -32.66 18.86
C ALA A 277 6.98 -31.40 19.28
N MET A 278 8.31 -31.45 19.25
CA MET A 278 9.16 -30.27 19.46
C MET A 278 9.93 -29.93 18.18
N PHE A 279 9.76 -28.72 17.65
CA PHE A 279 10.35 -28.30 16.37
C PHE A 279 11.43 -27.21 16.56
N PRO A 280 12.55 -27.27 15.81
CA PRO A 280 13.72 -26.44 16.04
C PRO A 280 13.58 -25.07 15.35
N VAL A 281 13.72 -23.98 16.10
CA VAL A 281 13.54 -22.61 15.62
C VAL A 281 14.64 -21.69 16.16
N TRP A 282 15.31 -20.96 15.27
CA TRP A 282 16.19 -19.86 15.66
C TRP A 282 15.37 -18.58 15.79
N PHE A 283 15.49 -17.90 16.93
CA PHE A 283 14.70 -16.71 17.29
C PHE A 283 15.62 -15.52 17.57
N LEU A 284 15.30 -14.36 17.01
CA LEU A 284 15.98 -13.08 17.25
C LEU A 284 14.94 -11.99 17.48
N THR A 285 15.12 -11.21 18.55
CA THR A 285 14.18 -10.17 18.96
C THR A 285 14.88 -8.81 19.01
N TRP A 286 14.47 -7.93 18.11
CA TRP A 286 14.90 -6.53 18.11
C TRP A 286 13.86 -5.70 18.86
N ARG A 287 14.22 -5.27 20.07
CA ARG A 287 13.39 -4.39 20.89
C ARG A 287 13.68 -2.93 20.60
N LYS A 288 12.62 -2.14 20.45
CA LYS A 288 12.67 -0.68 20.45
C LYS A 288 11.51 -0.14 21.28
N ASP A 289 11.81 0.69 22.27
CA ASP A 289 10.83 1.30 23.18
C ASP A 289 9.92 0.24 23.85
N ASP A 290 8.60 0.30 23.65
CA ASP A 290 7.60 -0.66 24.15
C ASP A 290 7.25 -1.80 23.16
N ARG A 291 8.12 -2.02 22.15
CA ARG A 291 7.84 -2.82 20.95
C ARG A 291 8.99 -3.78 20.58
N VAL A 292 8.64 -4.85 19.87
CA VAL A 292 9.58 -5.88 19.41
C VAL A 292 9.32 -6.26 17.96
N ALA A 293 10.38 -6.46 17.16
CA ALA A 293 10.33 -7.16 15.88
C ALA A 293 10.91 -8.57 16.06
N TYR A 294 10.19 -9.60 15.58
CA TYR A 294 10.67 -10.97 15.59
C TYR A 294 11.30 -11.35 14.24
N SER A 295 12.47 -11.96 14.29
CA SER A 295 13.13 -12.61 13.16
C SER A 295 13.33 -14.08 13.51
N VAL A 296 12.70 -14.96 12.74
CA VAL A 296 12.46 -16.35 13.11
C VAL A 296 12.85 -17.25 11.95
N VAL A 297 13.75 -18.21 12.18
CA VAL A 297 14.30 -19.07 11.12
C VAL A 297 14.11 -20.53 11.48
N ASN A 298 13.56 -21.31 10.55
CA ASN A 298 13.40 -22.76 10.70
C ASN A 298 14.77 -23.44 10.88
N GLY A 299 14.98 -24.08 12.03
CA GLY A 299 16.25 -24.72 12.43
C GLY A 299 16.62 -25.99 11.68
N GLN A 300 15.78 -26.42 10.73
CA GLN A 300 16.01 -27.56 9.83
C GLN A 300 16.11 -27.10 8.36
N THR A 301 15.13 -26.31 7.90
CA THR A 301 15.01 -25.92 6.47
C THR A 301 15.63 -24.57 6.12
N GLY A 302 15.91 -23.71 7.10
CA GLY A 302 16.46 -22.36 6.88
C GLY A 302 15.47 -21.32 6.35
N LYS A 303 14.16 -21.62 6.29
CA LYS A 303 13.11 -20.65 5.93
C LYS A 303 13.03 -19.52 6.96
N VAL A 304 12.82 -18.29 6.50
CA VAL A 304 12.88 -17.07 7.32
C VAL A 304 11.54 -16.32 7.36
N TYR A 305 11.03 -16.06 8.56
CA TYR A 305 10.12 -14.96 8.87
C TYR A 305 10.93 -13.78 9.41
N ALA A 306 10.57 -12.54 9.05
CA ALA A 306 11.16 -11.35 9.64
C ALA A 306 10.18 -10.17 9.66
N ASP A 307 9.91 -9.64 10.85
CA ASP A 307 9.36 -8.31 11.06
C ASP A 307 10.43 -7.27 10.68
N ILE A 308 10.23 -6.55 9.58
CA ILE A 308 11.21 -5.57 9.05
C ILE A 308 10.64 -4.14 9.14
N PRO A 309 10.94 -3.40 10.22
CA PRO A 309 10.59 -1.98 10.33
C PRO A 309 11.41 -1.12 9.35
N VAL A 310 10.89 0.06 9.02
CA VAL A 310 11.46 1.03 8.09
C VAL A 310 12.10 2.20 8.84
N ASP A 311 13.37 2.45 8.58
CA ASP A 311 14.07 3.65 9.01
C ASP A 311 13.58 4.87 8.21
N LEU A 312 12.76 5.68 8.87
CA LEU A 312 12.19 6.91 8.32
C LEU A 312 13.27 7.91 7.86
N ARG A 313 14.46 7.93 8.48
CA ARG A 313 15.56 8.83 8.08
C ARG A 313 16.13 8.40 6.74
N GLN A 314 16.37 7.10 6.55
CA GLN A 314 16.83 6.55 5.28
C GLN A 314 15.79 6.75 4.17
N PHE A 315 14.51 6.54 4.48
CA PHE A 315 13.41 6.78 3.52
C PHE A 315 13.35 8.24 3.05
N LEU A 316 13.39 9.21 3.97
CA LEU A 316 13.33 10.63 3.63
C LEU A 316 14.58 11.09 2.85
N LEU A 317 15.77 10.64 3.25
CA LEU A 317 17.01 10.93 2.55
C LEU A 317 17.00 10.39 1.10
N PHE A 318 16.56 9.14 0.89
CA PHE A 318 16.46 8.59 -0.46
C PHE A 318 15.38 9.29 -1.30
N SER A 319 14.28 9.73 -0.68
CA SER A 319 13.26 10.54 -1.37
C SER A 319 13.83 11.87 -1.85
N LEU A 320 14.63 12.56 -1.03
CA LEU A 320 15.30 13.79 -1.42
C LEU A 320 16.32 13.57 -2.54
N LEU A 321 17.12 12.50 -2.47
CA LEU A 321 18.06 12.12 -3.53
C LEU A 321 17.35 11.77 -4.84
N LEU A 322 16.19 11.09 -4.78
CA LEU A 322 15.38 10.74 -5.95
C LEU A 322 14.71 11.97 -6.59
N ALA A 323 14.53 13.07 -5.86
CA ALA A 323 14.00 14.32 -6.44
C ALA A 323 14.97 14.95 -7.45
N VAL A 324 16.29 14.77 -7.31
CA VAL A 324 17.29 15.37 -8.21
C VAL A 324 17.18 14.85 -9.67
N PRO A 325 17.23 13.54 -9.97
CA PRO A 325 17.05 13.05 -11.33
C PRO A 325 15.64 13.29 -11.86
N LEU A 326 14.61 13.30 -11.01
CA LEU A 326 13.25 13.67 -11.40
C LEU A 326 13.16 15.14 -11.82
N PHE A 327 13.78 16.06 -11.07
CA PHE A 327 13.84 17.48 -11.42
C PHE A 327 14.54 17.71 -12.77
N VAL A 328 15.67 17.03 -13.00
CA VAL A 328 16.37 17.09 -14.30
C VAL A 328 15.46 16.57 -15.42
N LEU A 329 14.82 15.42 -15.23
CA LEU A 329 13.91 14.81 -16.21
C LEU A 329 12.70 15.71 -16.53
N LEU A 330 12.03 16.27 -15.52
CA LEU A 330 10.88 17.15 -15.70
C LEU A 330 11.25 18.40 -16.51
N ASN A 331 12.42 19.00 -16.25
CA ASN A 331 12.84 20.22 -16.96
C ASN A 331 13.18 20.04 -18.45
N PHE A 332 13.48 18.82 -18.89
CA PHE A 332 13.65 18.52 -20.33
C PHE A 332 12.33 18.46 -21.09
N PHE A 333 11.22 18.06 -20.44
CA PHE A 333 9.97 17.71 -21.13
C PHE A 333 8.74 18.53 -20.72
N LEU A 334 8.77 19.21 -19.57
CA LEU A 334 7.58 19.83 -18.98
C LEU A 334 7.79 21.28 -18.53
N THR A 335 6.76 22.08 -18.81
CA THR A 335 6.57 23.48 -18.39
C THR A 335 5.21 23.58 -17.72
N ILE A 336 5.19 23.86 -16.42
CA ILE A 336 3.99 23.75 -15.58
C ILE A 336 3.76 25.11 -14.91
N THR A 337 2.62 25.75 -15.19
CA THR A 337 2.18 27.00 -14.56
C THR A 337 1.81 26.75 -13.09
N ALA A 338 1.93 27.75 -12.20
CA ALA A 338 1.71 27.51 -10.76
C ALA A 338 0.29 27.05 -10.39
N PRO A 339 -0.80 27.50 -11.05
CA PRO A 339 -2.13 26.91 -10.84
C PRO A 339 -2.13 25.41 -11.16
N SER A 340 -1.48 24.99 -12.25
CA SER A 340 -1.35 23.57 -12.61
C SER A 340 -0.53 22.79 -11.58
N MET A 341 0.53 23.40 -11.02
CA MET A 341 1.32 22.82 -9.93
C MET A 341 0.49 22.63 -8.65
N LEU A 342 -0.34 23.61 -8.28
CA LEU A 342 -1.23 23.51 -7.11
C LEU A 342 -2.29 22.40 -7.29
N ALA A 343 -2.85 22.27 -8.50
CA ALA A 343 -3.78 21.19 -8.83
C ALA A 343 -3.13 19.79 -8.73
N LEU A 344 -1.89 19.64 -9.20
CA LEU A 344 -1.10 18.40 -9.04
C LEU A 344 -0.79 18.10 -7.56
N ALA A 345 -0.54 19.11 -6.75
CA ALA A 345 -0.35 18.95 -5.30
C ALA A 345 -1.65 18.54 -4.57
N ALA A 346 -2.81 19.04 -5.01
CA ALA A 346 -4.13 18.63 -4.51
C ALA A 346 -4.46 17.16 -4.86
N ILE A 347 -4.24 16.73 -6.12
CA ILE A 347 -4.36 15.33 -6.54
C ILE A 347 -3.44 14.43 -5.69
N SER A 348 -2.19 14.85 -5.49
CA SER A 348 -1.19 14.11 -4.71
C SER A 348 -1.58 13.99 -3.23
N SER A 349 -2.23 15.01 -2.68
CA SER A 349 -2.79 15.00 -1.32
C SER A 349 -3.95 14.00 -1.19
N PHE A 350 -4.86 13.95 -2.18
CA PHE A 350 -5.92 12.94 -2.25
C PHE A 350 -5.36 11.52 -2.34
N LEU A 351 -4.41 11.27 -3.26
CA LEU A 351 -3.78 9.96 -3.44
C LEU A 351 -3.05 9.49 -2.16
N THR A 352 -2.39 10.40 -1.46
CA THR A 352 -1.75 10.12 -0.17
C THR A 352 -2.78 9.74 0.91
N SER A 353 -3.91 10.45 0.98
CA SER A 353 -5.03 10.13 1.89
C SER A 353 -5.69 8.79 1.55
N PHE A 354 -5.74 8.42 0.26
CA PHE A 354 -6.19 7.13 -0.23
C PHE A 354 -5.29 5.98 0.27
N LEU A 355 -3.99 6.09 -0.01
CA LEU A 355 -2.99 5.11 0.41
C LEU A 355 -2.97 4.95 1.94
N TYR A 356 -3.01 6.05 2.70
CA TYR A 356 -3.02 6.02 4.17
C TYR A 356 -4.14 5.13 4.74
N ARG A 357 -5.37 5.21 4.21
CA ARG A 357 -6.49 4.38 4.70
C ARG A 357 -6.48 2.95 4.16
N ARG A 358 -5.99 2.73 2.94
CA ARG A 358 -5.81 1.37 2.39
C ARG A 358 -4.90 0.54 3.29
N GLU A 359 -3.80 1.13 3.74
CA GLU A 359 -2.91 0.48 4.71
C GLU A 359 -3.55 0.41 6.10
N LEU A 360 -4.18 1.48 6.63
CA LEU A 360 -4.80 1.47 7.96
C LEU A 360 -5.86 0.35 8.13
N ALA A 361 -6.54 -0.05 7.05
CA ALA A 361 -7.43 -1.21 7.05
C ALA A 361 -6.64 -2.54 7.21
N GLU A 362 -5.53 -2.73 6.48
CA GLU A 362 -4.60 -3.87 6.70
C GLU A 362 -3.98 -3.84 8.12
N ILE A 363 -3.81 -2.66 8.74
CA ILE A 363 -3.36 -2.55 10.14
C ILE A 363 -4.42 -3.11 11.11
N GLN A 364 -5.67 -2.64 10.98
CA GLN A 364 -6.75 -3.00 11.90
C GLN A 364 -7.11 -4.48 11.88
N THR A 365 -6.93 -5.18 10.74
CA THR A 365 -7.11 -6.64 10.70
C THR A 365 -6.02 -7.37 11.49
N LEU A 366 -4.74 -6.99 11.32
CA LEU A 366 -3.61 -7.63 11.99
C LEU A 366 -3.58 -7.38 13.51
N GLU A 367 -3.71 -6.12 13.96
CA GLU A 367 -3.73 -5.81 15.40
C GLU A 367 -4.90 -6.47 16.16
N SER A 368 -5.95 -6.91 15.46
CA SER A 368 -7.13 -7.49 16.09
C SER A 368 -6.96 -8.94 16.57
N LYS A 369 -5.90 -9.65 16.15
CA LYS A 369 -5.68 -11.09 16.40
C LYS A 369 -6.92 -11.98 16.14
N LYS A 370 -7.77 -11.59 15.16
CA LYS A 370 -9.00 -12.31 14.76
C LYS A 370 -8.79 -13.52 13.84
N GLU A 371 -7.55 -13.83 13.47
CA GLU A 371 -7.18 -15.06 12.75
C GLU A 371 -6.28 -15.99 13.60
N ASP A 372 -6.08 -15.66 14.87
CA ASP A 372 -5.12 -16.31 15.78
C ASP A 372 -5.87 -17.15 16.82
N ALA A 373 -5.85 -18.48 16.65
CA ALA A 373 -6.70 -19.39 17.41
C ALA A 373 -6.14 -19.64 18.82
N GLY A 374 -4.83 -19.88 18.94
CA GLY A 374 -4.15 -20.13 20.21
C GLY A 374 -4.27 -18.94 21.18
N TYR A 375 -4.06 -17.72 20.70
CA TYR A 375 -4.23 -16.51 21.53
C TYR A 375 -5.68 -16.28 21.96
N LEU A 376 -6.65 -16.51 21.06
CA LEU A 376 -8.07 -16.33 21.41
C LEU A 376 -8.52 -17.34 22.47
N TYR A 377 -8.08 -18.60 22.36
CA TYR A 377 -8.29 -19.61 23.41
C TYR A 377 -7.69 -19.16 24.75
N SER A 378 -6.40 -18.77 24.74
CA SER A 378 -5.67 -18.27 25.92
C SER A 378 -6.30 -17.05 26.61
N LYS A 379 -7.05 -16.21 25.87
CA LYS A 379 -7.81 -15.09 26.46
C LYS A 379 -9.23 -15.42 26.89
N ASN A 380 -9.95 -16.29 26.17
CA ASN A 380 -11.30 -16.73 26.55
C ASN A 380 -11.70 -18.04 25.83
N PRO A 381 -11.59 -19.22 26.49
CA PRO A 381 -11.99 -20.50 25.91
C PRO A 381 -13.47 -20.63 25.50
N GLN A 382 -14.35 -19.70 25.90
CA GLN A 382 -15.76 -19.70 25.51
C GLN A 382 -16.14 -18.61 24.48
N ASP A 383 -15.17 -17.95 23.84
CA ASP A 383 -15.50 -16.92 22.84
C ASP A 383 -16.32 -17.48 21.66
N LYS A 384 -17.40 -16.77 21.31
CA LYS A 384 -18.20 -17.02 20.10
C LYS A 384 -17.37 -16.84 18.84
N ASN A 385 -16.32 -16.01 18.86
CA ASN A 385 -15.39 -15.87 17.73
C ASN A 385 -14.62 -17.18 17.46
N LEU A 386 -14.14 -17.88 18.49
CA LEU A 386 -13.41 -19.16 18.34
C LEU A 386 -14.30 -20.23 17.67
N LYS A 387 -15.52 -20.42 18.20
CA LYS A 387 -16.54 -21.32 17.61
C LYS A 387 -16.98 -20.90 16.20
N LYS A 388 -16.90 -19.61 15.88
CA LYS A 388 -17.14 -19.11 14.52
C LYS A 388 -15.94 -19.39 13.61
N MET A 389 -14.70 -19.24 14.07
CA MET A 389 -13.49 -19.52 13.29
C MET A 389 -13.40 -20.99 12.89
N GLN A 390 -13.62 -21.92 13.83
CA GLN A 390 -13.69 -23.36 13.54
C GLN A 390 -14.74 -23.68 12.46
N LYS A 391 -15.90 -23.03 12.51
CA LYS A 391 -16.96 -23.15 11.50
C LYS A 391 -16.64 -22.43 10.17
N ASP A 392 -15.94 -21.31 10.21
CA ASP A 392 -15.56 -20.52 9.03
C ASP A 392 -14.35 -21.13 8.31
N ALA A 393 -13.46 -21.87 8.98
CA ALA A 393 -12.34 -22.61 8.40
C ALA A 393 -12.80 -23.51 7.24
N PHE A 394 -13.78 -24.37 7.53
CA PHE A 394 -14.45 -25.25 6.55
C PHE A 394 -15.29 -24.51 5.48
N SER A 395 -15.55 -23.21 5.68
CA SER A 395 -16.34 -22.36 4.79
C SER A 395 -15.47 -21.52 3.83
N ARG A 396 -14.16 -21.39 4.11
CA ARG A 396 -13.20 -20.55 3.37
C ARG A 396 -12.97 -21.04 1.93
N LYS A 397 -13.85 -20.66 1.00
CA LYS A 397 -13.42 -20.46 -0.40
C LYS A 397 -12.32 -19.40 -0.42
N ARG A 398 -11.06 -19.81 -0.65
CA ARG A 398 -9.93 -18.89 -0.85
C ARG A 398 -10.34 -17.86 -1.90
N PRO A 399 -10.38 -16.54 -1.59
CA PRO A 399 -10.99 -15.57 -2.48
C PRO A 399 -10.15 -15.43 -3.75
N SER A 400 -10.72 -15.79 -4.90
CA SER A 400 -10.17 -15.47 -6.21
C SER A 400 -10.21 -13.94 -6.37
N GLY A 401 -9.06 -13.30 -6.18
CA GLY A 401 -8.90 -11.85 -5.97
C GLY A 401 -9.21 -10.93 -7.16
N LYS A 402 -10.13 -11.32 -8.05
CA LYS A 402 -10.56 -10.57 -9.23
C LYS A 402 -11.95 -9.91 -9.05
N LEU A 403 -12.90 -10.55 -8.34
CA LEU A 403 -14.30 -10.11 -8.36
C LEU A 403 -14.62 -8.92 -7.43
N VAL A 404 -14.15 -8.97 -6.17
CA VAL A 404 -14.49 -7.94 -5.16
C VAL A 404 -13.93 -6.56 -5.52
N GLY A 405 -12.74 -6.53 -6.13
CA GLY A 405 -12.13 -5.29 -6.63
C GLY A 405 -12.97 -4.63 -7.72
N ALA A 406 -13.41 -5.40 -8.73
CA ALA A 406 -14.23 -4.89 -9.82
C ALA A 406 -15.57 -4.30 -9.32
N ALA A 407 -16.30 -5.04 -8.48
CA ALA A 407 -17.57 -4.55 -7.93
C ALA A 407 -17.41 -3.28 -7.08
N SER A 408 -16.36 -3.20 -6.26
CA SER A 408 -16.08 -2.00 -5.45
C SER A 408 -15.69 -0.81 -6.32
N ILE A 409 -14.85 -1.00 -7.35
CA ILE A 409 -14.42 0.05 -8.27
C ILE A 409 -15.61 0.58 -9.08
N ILE A 410 -16.42 -0.32 -9.67
CA ILE A 410 -17.63 0.03 -10.44
C ILE A 410 -18.63 0.78 -9.56
N PHE A 411 -18.86 0.34 -8.32
CA PHE A 411 -19.75 1.06 -7.39
C PHE A 411 -19.19 2.45 -7.01
N THR A 412 -17.88 2.59 -6.78
CA THR A 412 -17.30 3.93 -6.56
C THR A 412 -17.37 4.82 -7.80
N ALA A 413 -17.18 4.27 -9.00
CA ALA A 413 -17.30 5.01 -10.25
C ALA A 413 -18.76 5.46 -10.48
N ALA A 414 -19.73 4.56 -10.30
CA ALA A 414 -21.15 4.89 -10.41
C ALA A 414 -21.58 5.94 -9.38
N VAL A 415 -21.12 5.85 -8.13
CA VAL A 415 -21.40 6.88 -7.11
C VAL A 415 -20.74 8.21 -7.46
N VAL A 416 -19.50 8.22 -7.98
CA VAL A 416 -18.83 9.46 -8.44
C VAL A 416 -19.55 10.07 -9.66
N ILE A 417 -20.02 9.27 -10.60
CA ILE A 417 -20.78 9.74 -11.78
C ILE A 417 -22.14 10.30 -11.33
N ILE A 418 -22.90 9.58 -10.50
CA ILE A 418 -24.20 10.05 -10.00
C ILE A 418 -24.02 11.33 -9.17
N TYR A 419 -22.97 11.41 -8.35
CA TYR A 419 -22.68 12.61 -7.55
C TYR A 419 -22.25 13.80 -8.44
N ALA A 420 -21.43 13.56 -9.47
CA ALA A 420 -21.06 14.58 -10.46
C ALA A 420 -22.28 15.05 -11.28
N MET A 421 -23.25 14.17 -11.56
CA MET A 421 -24.50 14.53 -12.22
C MET A 421 -25.44 15.33 -11.30
N SER A 422 -25.49 15.04 -10.00
CA SER A 422 -26.28 15.86 -9.05
C SER A 422 -25.64 17.20 -8.75
N GLU A 423 -24.31 17.26 -8.70
CA GLU A 423 -23.57 18.53 -8.53
C GLU A 423 -23.55 19.38 -9.81
N LEU A 424 -23.85 18.83 -11.00
CA LEU A 424 -23.91 19.60 -12.25
C LEU A 424 -24.91 20.78 -12.16
N SER A 425 -26.02 20.59 -11.43
CA SER A 425 -27.02 21.63 -11.14
C SER A 425 -26.56 22.65 -10.09
N PHE A 426 -25.52 22.35 -9.31
CA PHE A 426 -24.96 23.24 -8.28
C PHE A 426 -23.71 23.98 -8.81
N LEU A 427 -22.95 23.33 -9.69
CA LEU A 427 -21.80 23.90 -10.40
C LEU A 427 -22.22 25.07 -11.30
N TYR A 428 -23.41 25.00 -11.90
CA TYR A 428 -24.01 26.09 -12.69
C TYR A 428 -24.33 27.35 -11.86
N PHE A 429 -24.34 27.26 -10.53
CA PHE A 429 -24.62 28.39 -9.63
C PHE A 429 -23.34 29.10 -9.12
N MET A 430 -22.16 28.53 -9.35
CA MET A 430 -20.88 29.03 -8.80
C MET A 430 -19.98 29.69 -9.86
N THR A 431 -20.44 30.82 -10.39
CA THR A 431 -19.67 31.88 -11.13
C THR A 431 -18.83 31.46 -12.36
N GLU A 432 -19.07 32.15 -13.48
CA GLU A 432 -18.49 31.83 -14.79
C GLU A 432 -16.95 31.77 -14.82
N LYS A 433 -16.25 32.66 -14.10
CA LYS A 433 -14.77 32.73 -14.16
C LYS A 433 -14.04 31.54 -13.48
N LEU A 434 -14.70 30.71 -12.65
CA LEU A 434 -14.03 29.57 -11.97
C LEU A 434 -14.01 28.27 -12.81
N VAL A 435 -15.03 28.03 -13.64
CA VAL A 435 -15.22 26.76 -14.38
C VAL A 435 -14.34 26.69 -15.66
N HIS A 436 -13.98 27.84 -16.23
CA HIS A 436 -13.23 27.91 -17.49
C HIS A 436 -11.74 27.51 -17.39
N SER A 437 -11.17 27.39 -16.18
CA SER A 437 -9.79 26.89 -16.00
C SER A 437 -9.76 25.37 -15.74
N PRO A 438 -9.04 24.56 -16.55
CA PRO A 438 -8.95 23.11 -16.32
C PRO A 438 -8.32 22.76 -14.96
N SER A 439 -7.41 23.60 -14.46
CA SER A 439 -6.74 23.45 -13.16
C SER A 439 -7.70 23.69 -11.97
N GLY A 440 -8.64 24.63 -12.09
CA GLY A 440 -9.70 24.85 -11.11
C GLY A 440 -10.63 23.65 -10.99
N VAL A 441 -11.16 23.17 -12.12
CA VAL A 441 -12.04 21.99 -12.18
C VAL A 441 -11.36 20.74 -11.60
N ILE A 442 -10.09 20.49 -11.94
CA ILE A 442 -9.31 19.38 -11.37
C ILE A 442 -9.18 19.50 -9.85
N THR A 443 -8.97 20.70 -9.31
CA THR A 443 -8.81 20.91 -7.86
C THR A 443 -10.13 20.76 -7.11
N ILE A 444 -11.24 21.25 -7.68
CA ILE A 444 -12.60 21.02 -7.16
C ILE A 444 -12.91 19.52 -7.13
N LEU A 445 -12.62 18.78 -8.21
CA LEU A 445 -12.80 17.33 -8.25
C LEU A 445 -11.93 16.61 -7.22
N ALA A 446 -10.65 16.96 -7.09
CA ALA A 446 -9.77 16.38 -6.07
C ALA A 446 -10.30 16.65 -4.65
N PHE A 447 -10.80 17.86 -4.38
CA PHE A 447 -11.39 18.23 -3.09
C PHE A 447 -12.69 17.48 -2.81
N LEU A 448 -13.66 17.47 -3.73
CA LEU A 448 -14.91 16.71 -3.59
C LEU A 448 -14.63 15.22 -3.39
N LEU A 449 -13.67 14.66 -4.13
CA LEU A 449 -13.20 13.30 -3.90
C LEU A 449 -12.65 13.12 -2.47
N THR A 450 -11.81 14.03 -1.93
CA THR A 450 -11.41 13.93 -0.51
C THR A 450 -12.63 13.95 0.42
N LEU A 451 -13.59 14.86 0.24
CA LEU A 451 -14.76 14.99 1.11
C LEU A 451 -15.64 13.74 1.10
N ILE A 452 -16.08 13.28 -0.07
CA ILE A 452 -16.89 12.06 -0.24
C ILE A 452 -16.17 10.87 0.41
N TRP A 453 -14.85 10.76 0.19
CA TRP A 453 -14.05 9.70 0.80
C TRP A 453 -13.93 9.85 2.33
N THR A 454 -13.90 11.07 2.89
CA THR A 454 -13.95 11.29 4.36
C THR A 454 -15.32 10.94 4.96
N PHE A 455 -16.42 11.23 4.26
CA PHE A 455 -17.77 10.89 4.74
C PHE A 455 -17.96 9.37 4.81
N ARG A 456 -17.46 8.63 3.82
CA ARG A 456 -17.41 7.15 3.85
C ARG A 456 -16.60 6.59 5.04
N ILE A 457 -15.61 7.32 5.59
CA ILE A 457 -14.96 6.90 6.85
C ILE A 457 -15.99 6.80 7.97
N ARG A 458 -16.88 7.81 8.12
CA ARG A 458 -17.83 7.87 9.24
C ARG A 458 -18.89 6.77 9.19
N SER A 459 -19.28 6.30 8.00
CA SER A 459 -20.18 5.12 7.86
C SER A 459 -19.43 3.82 8.19
N ILE A 460 -18.29 3.55 7.55
CA ILE A 460 -17.54 2.30 7.75
C ILE A 460 -17.02 2.21 9.20
N ALA A 461 -16.61 3.32 9.82
CA ALA A 461 -16.21 3.36 11.22
C ALA A 461 -17.39 3.21 12.21
N LYS A 462 -18.64 3.45 11.79
CA LYS A 462 -19.84 3.05 12.54
C LYS A 462 -20.08 1.54 12.39
N GLU A 463 -20.07 1.03 11.16
CA GLU A 463 -20.32 -0.40 10.85
C GLU A 463 -19.30 -1.32 11.56
N LEU A 464 -18.01 -0.96 11.52
CA LEU A 464 -16.95 -1.66 12.26
C LEU A 464 -17.05 -1.52 13.79
N LYS A 465 -17.80 -0.54 14.31
CA LYS A 465 -18.06 -0.38 15.75
C LYS A 465 -19.19 -1.29 16.20
N SER A 466 -20.29 -1.35 15.46
CA SER A 466 -21.38 -2.33 15.68
C SER A 466 -20.92 -3.79 15.55
N ALA A 467 -19.78 -4.05 14.90
CA ALA A 467 -19.12 -5.36 14.84
C ALA A 467 -18.05 -5.59 15.94
N ALA A 468 -17.95 -4.70 16.93
CA ALA A 468 -16.95 -4.72 18.00
C ALA A 468 -17.52 -4.64 19.44
N ASP A 469 -18.81 -4.33 19.61
CA ASP A 469 -19.46 -4.15 20.91
C ASP A 469 -19.69 -5.46 21.72
N THR A 470 -18.83 -6.48 21.53
CA THR A 470 -18.78 -7.73 22.31
C THR A 470 -17.48 -7.90 23.13
N GLY A 471 -16.56 -6.93 23.08
CA GLY A 471 -15.30 -6.96 23.84
C GLY A 471 -14.82 -5.58 24.28
N THR A 472 -14.12 -5.51 25.41
CA THR A 472 -13.63 -4.25 25.99
C THR A 472 -12.47 -3.65 25.18
N GLU A 473 -12.76 -2.59 24.40
CA GLU A 473 -11.73 -1.87 23.63
C GLU A 473 -10.57 -1.40 24.51
N SER A 474 -9.34 -1.81 24.17
CA SER A 474 -8.15 -1.31 24.87
C SER A 474 -7.89 0.18 24.57
N PRO A 475 -7.26 0.93 25.49
CA PRO A 475 -6.90 2.33 25.22
C PRO A 475 -5.97 2.52 24.00
N ARG A 476 -5.23 1.48 23.61
CA ARG A 476 -4.30 1.51 22.47
C ARG A 476 -5.05 1.60 21.13
N THR A 477 -6.14 0.86 20.92
CA THR A 477 -6.90 0.90 19.65
C THR A 477 -7.58 2.25 19.43
N LYS A 478 -8.00 2.95 20.49
CA LYS A 478 -8.49 4.33 20.42
C LYS A 478 -7.41 5.30 19.91
N LYS A 479 -6.14 5.10 20.30
CA LYS A 479 -5.00 5.92 19.83
C LYS A 479 -4.59 5.60 18.38
N LEU A 480 -4.81 4.37 17.89
CA LEU A 480 -4.67 4.05 16.46
C LEU A 480 -5.79 4.69 15.62
N LYS A 481 -7.02 4.70 16.16
CA LYS A 481 -8.21 5.31 15.54
C LYS A 481 -8.11 6.84 15.43
N SER A 482 -7.39 7.52 16.34
CA SER A 482 -6.98 8.90 16.10
C SER A 482 -5.95 8.97 14.96
N ALA A 483 -6.31 9.66 13.87
CA ALA A 483 -5.46 9.84 12.69
C ALA A 483 -5.19 11.33 12.42
N PRO A 484 -4.53 12.07 13.34
CA PRO A 484 -4.19 13.49 13.14
C PRO A 484 -3.39 13.69 11.85
N GLU A 485 -2.51 12.74 11.53
CA GLU A 485 -1.66 12.67 10.33
C GLU A 485 -2.46 12.74 9.01
N ALA A 486 -3.72 12.28 8.99
CA ALA A 486 -4.56 12.29 7.79
C ALA A 486 -5.24 13.64 7.54
N TRP A 487 -5.31 14.52 8.56
CA TRP A 487 -5.87 15.87 8.40
C TRP A 487 -4.92 16.80 7.63
N GLY A 488 -3.62 16.50 7.57
CA GLY A 488 -2.66 17.26 6.75
C GLY A 488 -3.08 17.34 5.28
N CYS A 489 -3.30 16.20 4.63
CA CYS A 489 -3.80 16.16 3.25
C CYS A 489 -5.17 16.84 3.08
N ILE A 490 -6.07 16.76 4.07
CA ILE A 490 -7.39 17.40 4.00
C ILE A 490 -7.25 18.92 4.07
N ALA A 491 -6.43 19.43 5.00
CA ALA A 491 -6.13 20.85 5.12
C ALA A 491 -5.41 21.40 3.87
N ALA A 492 -4.50 20.62 3.27
CA ALA A 492 -3.86 20.95 2.01
C ALA A 492 -4.87 21.08 0.84
N SER A 493 -5.82 20.14 0.71
CA SER A 493 -6.87 20.22 -0.30
C SER A 493 -7.86 21.37 -0.06
N ILE A 494 -8.16 21.71 1.21
CA ILE A 494 -8.94 22.91 1.57
C ILE A 494 -8.18 24.19 1.18
N LEU A 495 -6.89 24.28 1.52
CA LEU A 495 -6.06 25.45 1.21
C LEU A 495 -5.92 25.65 -0.31
N ALA A 496 -5.70 24.56 -1.06
CA ALA A 496 -5.65 24.61 -2.52
C ALA A 496 -6.98 25.15 -3.10
N LEU A 497 -8.13 24.64 -2.63
CA LEU A 497 -9.44 25.14 -3.04
C LEU A 497 -9.63 26.63 -2.71
N ILE A 498 -9.23 27.09 -1.52
CA ILE A 498 -9.33 28.51 -1.13
C ILE A 498 -8.50 29.40 -2.06
N ILE A 499 -7.27 28.99 -2.40
CA ILE A 499 -6.42 29.74 -3.34
C ILE A 499 -7.06 29.78 -4.73
N PHE A 500 -7.68 28.69 -5.21
CA PHE A 500 -8.40 28.69 -6.49
C PHE A 500 -9.69 29.53 -6.48
N ILE A 501 -10.44 29.56 -5.38
CA ILE A 501 -11.64 30.41 -5.24
C ILE A 501 -11.28 31.89 -5.15
N TRP A 502 -10.15 32.21 -4.50
CA TRP A 502 -9.63 33.59 -4.43
C TRP A 502 -8.96 34.03 -5.75
N TYR A 503 -8.45 33.08 -6.53
CA TYR A 503 -7.82 33.25 -7.85
C TYR A 503 -6.86 34.46 -7.95
N PRO A 504 -5.85 34.54 -7.06
CA PRO A 504 -4.98 35.71 -6.99
C PRO A 504 -4.07 35.84 -8.22
N VAL A 505 -3.75 37.09 -8.55
CA VAL A 505 -2.73 37.51 -9.53
C VAL A 505 -1.32 37.01 -9.15
N GLY A 506 -1.01 36.97 -7.85
CA GLY A 506 0.33 36.66 -7.36
C GLY A 506 0.68 35.17 -7.42
N ASP A 507 1.49 34.77 -8.39
CA ASP A 507 1.91 33.37 -8.59
C ASP A 507 2.53 32.73 -7.32
N ILE A 508 3.15 33.56 -6.46
CA ILE A 508 3.67 33.19 -5.13
C ILE A 508 2.66 32.45 -4.23
N TYR A 509 1.37 32.77 -4.30
CA TYR A 509 0.34 32.13 -3.47
C TYR A 509 0.13 30.66 -3.85
N TYR A 510 0.17 30.34 -5.15
CA TYR A 510 0.08 28.95 -5.64
C TYR A 510 1.32 28.14 -5.27
N TYR A 511 2.53 28.74 -5.30
CA TYR A 511 3.75 28.08 -4.83
C TYR A 511 3.74 27.84 -3.31
N ILE A 512 3.28 28.80 -2.50
CA ILE A 512 3.11 28.63 -1.05
C ILE A 512 2.11 27.50 -0.76
N GLY A 513 0.94 27.49 -1.43
CA GLY A 513 -0.03 26.40 -1.31
C GLY A 513 0.55 25.04 -1.67
N SER A 514 1.32 24.97 -2.76
CA SER A 514 2.00 23.75 -3.22
C SER A 514 3.07 23.25 -2.25
N ALA A 515 3.85 24.16 -1.65
CA ALA A 515 4.87 23.83 -0.65
C ALA A 515 4.25 23.33 0.67
N ILE A 516 3.15 23.94 1.11
CA ILE A 516 2.37 23.49 2.28
C ILE A 516 1.75 22.11 1.99
N ALA A 517 1.19 21.89 0.79
CA ALA A 517 0.67 20.59 0.38
C ALA A 517 1.75 19.50 0.34
N TYR A 518 2.96 19.80 -0.16
CA TYR A 518 4.11 18.89 -0.08
C TYR A 518 4.48 18.55 1.38
N LEU A 519 4.56 19.54 2.27
CA LEU A 519 4.83 19.30 3.69
C LEU A 519 3.76 18.42 4.34
N CYS A 520 2.49 18.65 4.03
CA CYS A 520 1.38 17.82 4.47
C CYS A 520 1.50 16.36 3.95
N ILE A 521 1.83 16.16 2.67
CA ILE A 521 2.09 14.83 2.09
C ILE A 521 3.25 14.13 2.81
N VAL A 522 4.36 14.83 3.05
CA VAL A 522 5.52 14.28 3.78
C VAL A 522 5.16 13.91 5.21
N LEU A 523 4.36 14.72 5.91
CA LEU A 523 3.88 14.42 7.26
C LEU A 523 2.93 13.21 7.27
N THR A 524 1.97 13.14 6.34
CA THR A 524 1.04 12.00 6.23
C THR A 524 1.77 10.70 5.86
N ILE A 525 2.77 10.74 4.97
CA ILE A 525 3.60 9.57 4.61
C ILE A 525 4.56 9.20 5.75
N SER A 526 5.12 10.16 6.47
CA SER A 526 5.91 9.90 7.68
C SER A 526 5.07 9.23 8.78
N GLY A 527 3.82 9.69 8.97
CA GLY A 527 2.83 9.03 9.82
C GLY A 527 2.47 7.63 9.34
N LEU A 528 2.30 7.45 8.02
CA LEU A 528 2.03 6.16 7.41
C LEU A 528 3.20 5.16 7.57
N ILE A 529 4.44 5.63 7.55
CA ILE A 529 5.64 4.83 7.83
C ILE A 529 5.74 4.52 9.33
N ARG A 530 5.44 5.48 10.23
CA ARG A 530 5.31 5.20 11.66
C ARG A 530 4.25 4.13 11.93
N LYS A 531 3.08 4.22 11.29
CA LYS A 531 1.99 3.23 11.36
C LYS A 531 2.32 1.90 10.67
N TYR A 532 3.13 1.88 9.62
CA TYR A 532 3.69 0.65 9.07
C TYR A 532 4.68 -0.02 10.04
N ASN A 533 5.52 0.78 10.72
CA ASN A 533 6.36 0.28 11.82
C ASN A 533 5.52 -0.13 13.04
N LEU A 534 4.28 0.36 13.19
CA LEU A 534 3.33 -0.19 14.17
C LEU A 534 2.82 -1.60 13.80
N LEU A 535 2.98 -2.06 12.56
CA LEU A 535 2.77 -3.47 12.18
C LEU A 535 4.06 -4.28 12.21
N ALA A 536 5.14 -3.76 11.62
CA ALA A 536 6.45 -4.40 11.60
C ALA A 536 7.19 -4.37 12.95
N THR A 537 6.47 -4.04 14.03
CA THR A 537 6.84 -4.35 15.41
C THR A 537 5.58 -4.66 16.22
N ARG A 538 5.59 -5.77 16.96
CA ARG A 538 4.55 -6.22 17.88
C ARG A 538 4.67 -5.46 19.22
N PRO A 539 3.57 -5.25 19.97
CA PRO A 539 3.66 -4.80 21.36
C PRO A 539 4.47 -5.82 22.18
N LEU A 540 5.22 -5.35 23.19
CA LEU A 540 5.78 -6.26 24.20
C LEU A 540 4.66 -7.15 24.76
N PRO A 541 4.82 -8.49 24.76
CA PRO A 541 3.79 -9.36 25.29
C PRO A 541 3.65 -9.16 26.81
N GLN A 542 2.41 -9.15 27.28
CA GLN A 542 2.07 -8.91 28.69
C GLN A 542 1.28 -10.13 29.20
N PHE A 543 1.97 -11.00 29.95
CA PHE A 543 1.41 -12.24 30.50
C PHE A 543 0.77 -12.03 31.89
N HIS A 544 0.65 -10.77 32.34
CA HIS A 544 -0.14 -10.34 33.51
C HIS A 544 -1.11 -9.21 33.13
N ASN A 545 -2.21 -9.06 33.87
CA ASN A 545 -3.43 -8.42 33.35
C ASN A 545 -4.14 -7.48 34.36
N ARG A 546 -4.97 -6.58 33.81
CA ARG A 546 -5.97 -5.68 34.45
C ARG A 546 -5.51 -4.32 35.06
N THR A 547 -5.76 -3.29 34.23
CA THR A 547 -6.48 -2.02 34.56
C THR A 547 -5.96 -1.01 35.60
N LYS A 548 -5.79 0.24 35.14
CA LYS A 548 -6.45 1.43 35.71
C LYS A 548 -6.73 2.47 34.60
N THR A 549 -7.59 3.45 34.87
CA THR A 549 -8.23 4.36 33.88
C THR A 549 -7.72 5.80 33.92
N ASN A 550 -7.92 6.55 32.82
CA ASN A 550 -7.68 8.00 32.71
C ASN A 550 -8.55 8.81 33.72
N PRO A 551 -8.18 10.08 33.98
CA PRO A 551 -8.80 11.19 33.23
C PRO A 551 -7.84 12.33 32.82
N GLY A 552 -8.25 13.24 31.91
CA GLY A 552 -7.53 14.49 31.63
C GLY A 552 -7.88 15.20 30.30
N MET A 553 -8.46 16.41 30.41
CA MET A 553 -8.72 17.48 29.40
C MET A 553 -9.59 17.13 28.14
N VAL A 554 -10.69 17.81 27.76
CA VAL A 554 -11.13 19.25 27.72
C VAL A 554 -10.65 19.95 26.43
N LEU A 555 -11.52 20.17 25.40
CA LEU A 555 -12.40 21.34 25.09
C LEU A 555 -11.57 22.53 24.50
N LEU A 556 -11.92 23.35 23.47
CA LEU A 556 -13.13 23.80 22.73
C LEU A 556 -13.00 23.53 21.18
N LEU A 557 -13.88 23.81 20.19
CA LEU A 557 -14.85 24.91 19.84
C LEU A 557 -14.12 26.26 19.46
N VAL A 558 -14.54 27.13 18.51
CA VAL A 558 -15.64 27.17 17.51
C VAL A 558 -15.34 28.18 16.34
N LEU A 559 -16.25 28.27 15.34
CA LEU A 559 -16.54 29.23 14.23
C LEU A 559 -16.00 30.71 14.30
N ALA A 560 -16.03 31.60 13.27
CA ALA A 560 -16.11 31.56 11.77
C ALA A 560 -16.15 33.04 11.19
N CYS A 561 -16.54 33.22 9.91
CA CYS A 561 -17.17 34.41 9.27
C CYS A 561 -16.36 35.66 8.82
N SER A 562 -15.97 35.66 7.52
CA SER A 562 -16.48 36.52 6.40
C SER A 562 -16.72 38.06 6.45
N ALA A 563 -16.41 38.72 5.31
CA ALA A 563 -17.03 39.94 4.71
C ALA A 563 -16.75 41.32 5.38
N ALA A 564 -16.75 42.51 4.72
CA ALA A 564 -16.67 42.97 3.30
C ALA A 564 -16.29 44.50 3.32
N ALA A 565 -16.57 45.49 2.44
CA ALA A 565 -17.38 45.71 1.22
C ALA A 565 -17.03 47.08 0.52
N PHE A 566 -17.61 47.36 -0.67
CA PHE A 566 -17.80 48.68 -1.37
C PHE A 566 -16.58 49.39 -2.02
N LEU A 567 -16.60 49.79 -3.32
CA LEU A 567 -17.31 50.88 -4.07
C LEU A 567 -16.83 52.30 -3.68
N PHE A 568 -16.55 53.29 -4.57
CA PHE A 568 -17.16 53.82 -5.82
C PHE A 568 -16.09 54.67 -6.62
N PRO A 569 -16.39 55.61 -7.57
CA PRO A 569 -17.12 55.52 -8.87
C PRO A 569 -16.47 56.26 -10.09
N GLY A 570 -16.83 55.86 -11.32
CA GLY A 570 -17.31 56.77 -12.40
C GLY A 570 -16.33 57.61 -13.27
N GLY A 571 -16.56 57.58 -14.60
CA GLY A 571 -15.98 58.50 -15.59
C GLY A 571 -16.35 58.09 -17.04
N THR A 572 -16.46 59.03 -17.99
CA THR A 572 -16.71 58.76 -19.43
C THR A 572 -16.20 59.88 -20.34
N ILE A 573 -15.67 59.52 -21.53
CA ILE A 573 -15.91 60.10 -22.88
C ILE A 573 -14.73 59.80 -23.84
N THR A 574 -15.07 59.55 -25.10
CA THR A 574 -14.24 59.14 -26.25
C THR A 574 -13.08 60.07 -26.65
N GLN A 575 -12.03 59.48 -27.24
CA GLN A 575 -11.67 59.79 -28.64
C GLN A 575 -11.13 58.54 -29.38
N ALA A 576 -10.76 58.68 -30.66
CA ALA A 576 -10.41 57.54 -31.53
C ALA A 576 -8.94 57.58 -31.97
N GLY A 577 -8.17 56.56 -31.59
CA GLY A 577 -6.81 56.32 -32.07
C GLY A 577 -6.77 55.75 -33.49
N SER A 578 -5.64 55.90 -34.18
CA SER A 578 -5.45 55.46 -35.56
C SER A 578 -5.04 53.98 -35.65
N SER A 579 -6.03 53.08 -35.50
CA SER A 579 -5.82 51.64 -35.70
C SER A 579 -5.42 51.31 -37.14
N GLY A 580 -4.36 50.51 -37.31
CA GLY A 580 -3.85 50.19 -38.63
C GLY A 580 -2.52 49.44 -38.65
N ILE A 581 -2.10 49.04 -39.86
CA ILE A 581 -0.75 48.55 -40.11
C ILE A 581 0.19 49.77 -40.11
N GLN A 582 1.06 49.85 -39.12
CA GLN A 582 1.99 50.97 -38.91
C GLN A 582 3.28 50.83 -39.75
N TYR A 583 3.63 49.60 -40.10
CA TYR A 583 4.79 49.27 -40.93
C TYR A 583 4.56 47.95 -41.66
N THR A 584 4.98 47.86 -42.91
CA THR A 584 5.09 46.59 -43.66
C THR A 584 6.54 46.44 -44.12
N ASN A 585 7.13 45.28 -43.83
CA ASN A 585 8.48 44.93 -44.22
C ASN A 585 8.56 44.72 -45.75
N PRO A 586 9.40 45.46 -46.49
CA PRO A 586 9.46 45.37 -47.95
C PRO A 586 10.09 44.05 -48.45
N ASP A 587 10.89 43.38 -47.63
CA ASP A 587 11.61 42.15 -48.00
C ASP A 587 10.81 40.88 -47.67
N THR A 588 9.96 40.90 -46.64
CA THR A 588 9.18 39.73 -46.20
C THR A 588 7.66 39.87 -46.42
N GLY A 589 7.15 41.08 -46.58
CA GLY A 589 5.71 41.38 -46.63
C GLY A 589 4.99 41.35 -45.26
N TYR A 590 5.68 40.97 -44.18
CA TYR A 590 5.09 40.93 -42.84
C TYR A 590 4.93 42.32 -42.23
N SER A 591 3.88 42.51 -41.42
CA SER A 591 3.43 43.81 -40.95
C SER A 591 3.40 43.95 -39.43
N VAL A 592 3.62 45.18 -38.96
CA VAL A 592 3.41 45.63 -37.57
C VAL A 592 2.01 46.24 -37.47
N TYR A 593 1.21 45.75 -36.52
CA TYR A 593 -0.09 46.31 -36.16
C TYR A 593 -0.05 46.85 -34.73
N LEU A 594 -0.69 48.00 -34.51
CA LEU A 594 -0.89 48.58 -33.18
C LEU A 594 -2.31 49.12 -33.09
N SER A 595 -3.00 48.78 -32.00
CA SER A 595 -4.28 49.37 -31.58
C SER A 595 -4.24 49.52 -30.07
N ASP A 596 -4.11 50.74 -29.56
CA ASP A 596 -4.18 51.03 -28.13
C ASP A 596 -5.58 51.56 -27.79
N ASP A 597 -6.57 50.66 -27.82
CA ASP A 597 -7.98 51.00 -27.68
C ASP A 597 -8.33 51.52 -26.25
N GLU A 598 -7.44 51.32 -25.27
CA GLU A 598 -7.57 51.71 -23.85
C GLU A 598 -6.66 52.88 -23.40
N ASP A 599 -5.92 53.53 -24.31
CA ASP A 599 -5.03 54.70 -24.01
C ASP A 599 -3.96 54.39 -22.93
N LEU A 600 -3.28 53.24 -23.05
CA LEU A 600 -2.25 52.76 -22.09
C LEU A 600 -0.83 53.27 -22.39
N LEU A 601 -0.59 53.79 -23.60
CA LEU A 601 0.70 54.22 -24.12
C LEU A 601 0.61 55.67 -24.60
N THR A 602 1.61 56.48 -24.31
CA THR A 602 1.69 57.79 -24.97
C THR A 602 2.08 57.65 -26.44
N ASP A 603 1.67 58.62 -27.26
CA ASP A 603 2.26 59.02 -28.55
C ASP A 603 3.75 58.65 -28.75
N GLY A 604 4.57 58.90 -27.72
CA GLY A 604 6.02 58.61 -27.75
C GLY A 604 6.32 57.12 -27.63
N GLU A 605 5.62 56.45 -26.71
CA GLU A 605 5.74 55.02 -26.43
C GLU A 605 5.18 54.16 -27.58
N GLU A 606 4.07 54.55 -28.22
CA GLU A 606 3.60 53.89 -29.46
C GLU A 606 4.69 53.85 -30.53
N ARG A 607 5.33 55.00 -30.80
CA ARG A 607 6.39 55.13 -31.82
C ARG A 607 7.65 54.35 -31.47
N LEU A 608 7.96 54.22 -30.19
CA LEU A 608 9.03 53.33 -29.71
C LEU A 608 8.61 51.87 -29.89
N LEU A 609 7.41 51.48 -29.47
CA LEU A 609 6.92 50.11 -29.54
C LEU A 609 6.79 49.59 -30.98
N VAL A 610 6.41 50.43 -31.95
CA VAL A 610 6.44 50.09 -33.39
C VAL A 610 7.88 49.82 -33.87
N ARG A 611 8.86 50.64 -33.46
CA ARG A 611 10.29 50.41 -33.74
C ARG A 611 10.77 49.09 -33.12
N ASP A 612 10.32 48.77 -31.91
CA ASP A 612 10.79 47.61 -31.15
C ASP A 612 10.10 46.30 -31.59
N MET A 613 8.86 46.39 -32.09
CA MET A 613 8.19 45.31 -32.84
C MET A 613 8.80 45.07 -34.22
N THR A 614 9.29 46.11 -34.91
CA THR A 614 9.72 46.02 -36.33
C THR A 614 10.66 44.84 -36.65
N PRO A 615 11.70 44.51 -35.86
CA PRO A 615 12.58 43.37 -36.13
C PRO A 615 11.89 41.99 -36.13
N ILE A 616 10.69 41.85 -35.54
CA ILE A 616 9.93 40.58 -35.55
C ILE A 616 9.38 40.29 -36.96
N THR A 617 9.21 41.30 -37.82
CA THR A 617 8.79 41.16 -39.22
C THR A 617 9.78 40.40 -40.13
N GLU A 618 10.98 40.08 -39.64
CA GLU A 618 11.87 39.10 -40.29
C GLU A 618 11.28 37.67 -40.26
N TYR A 619 10.40 37.37 -39.29
CA TYR A 619 9.90 36.02 -39.00
C TYR A 619 8.37 35.86 -39.15
N GLY A 620 7.60 36.94 -39.05
CA GLY A 620 6.14 36.93 -39.18
C GLY A 620 5.49 38.27 -38.83
N ASN A 621 4.17 38.36 -39.04
CA ASN A 621 3.36 39.49 -38.59
C ASN A 621 3.48 39.70 -37.07
N VAL A 622 3.40 40.94 -36.60
CA VAL A 622 3.50 41.29 -35.18
C VAL A 622 2.44 42.31 -34.79
N GLY A 623 1.73 42.07 -33.69
CA GLY A 623 0.66 42.96 -33.21
C GLY A 623 0.78 43.33 -31.73
N PHE A 624 0.42 44.57 -31.41
CA PHE A 624 0.04 45.00 -30.07
C PHE A 624 -1.45 45.40 -30.06
N VAL A 625 -2.19 44.95 -29.04
CA VAL A 625 -3.58 45.35 -28.78
C VAL A 625 -3.77 45.60 -27.28
N SER A 626 -4.30 46.76 -26.88
CA SER A 626 -5.02 46.89 -25.61
C SER A 626 -6.54 46.80 -25.85
N GLY A 627 -7.31 46.40 -24.85
CA GLY A 627 -8.77 46.38 -24.97
C GLY A 627 -9.52 45.62 -23.89
N ASP A 628 -10.75 46.03 -23.63
CA ASP A 628 -11.80 45.29 -22.91
C ASP A 628 -12.29 44.07 -23.73
N SER A 629 -12.36 42.88 -23.11
CA SER A 629 -12.91 41.65 -23.69
C SER A 629 -14.41 41.43 -23.41
N GLY A 630 -14.99 42.23 -22.50
CA GLY A 630 -16.34 42.09 -22.00
C GLY A 630 -16.62 40.70 -21.42
N SER A 631 -17.76 40.12 -21.79
CA SER A 631 -18.19 38.80 -21.31
C SER A 631 -17.43 37.61 -21.91
N GLN A 632 -16.32 37.85 -22.62
CA GLN A 632 -15.51 36.82 -23.28
C GLN A 632 -14.14 36.70 -22.60
N THR A 633 -13.61 35.48 -22.49
CA THR A 633 -12.29 35.27 -21.89
C THR A 633 -11.18 35.89 -22.73
N ALA A 634 -10.14 36.44 -22.07
CA ALA A 634 -8.93 36.97 -22.72
C ALA A 634 -8.31 36.05 -23.78
N ARG A 635 -8.42 34.72 -23.60
CA ARG A 635 -8.01 33.73 -24.61
C ARG A 635 -8.75 33.90 -25.94
N TRP A 636 -10.08 33.92 -25.89
CA TRP A 636 -10.90 34.04 -27.09
C TRP A 636 -10.73 35.40 -27.73
N TYR A 637 -10.64 36.46 -26.91
CA TYR A 637 -10.42 37.82 -27.38
C TYR A 637 -9.11 37.96 -28.18
N ALA A 638 -7.99 37.47 -27.64
CA ALA A 638 -6.71 37.51 -28.35
C ALA A 638 -6.68 36.65 -29.63
N GLU A 639 -7.34 35.48 -29.62
CA GLU A 639 -7.47 34.61 -30.80
C GLU A 639 -8.35 35.25 -31.88
N SER A 640 -9.44 35.92 -31.50
CA SER A 640 -10.34 36.63 -32.41
C SER A 640 -9.71 37.91 -32.98
N ARG A 641 -9.05 38.73 -32.15
CA ARG A 641 -8.31 39.93 -32.60
C ARG A 641 -7.20 39.52 -33.57
N TYR A 642 -6.40 38.49 -33.27
CA TYR A 642 -5.39 37.96 -34.20
C TYR A 642 -5.99 37.59 -35.56
N GLN A 643 -7.06 36.79 -35.57
CA GLN A 643 -7.71 36.35 -36.81
C GLN A 643 -8.35 37.50 -37.60
N SER A 644 -8.83 38.55 -36.93
CA SER A 644 -9.40 39.73 -37.59
C SER A 644 -8.36 40.61 -38.31
N VAL A 645 -7.09 40.58 -37.87
CA VAL A 645 -6.00 41.43 -38.40
C VAL A 645 -5.09 40.65 -39.35
N PHE A 646 -4.72 39.41 -38.99
CA PHE A 646 -3.73 38.59 -39.72
C PHE A 646 -4.33 37.30 -40.30
N GLY A 647 -5.62 37.03 -40.11
CA GLY A 647 -6.26 35.82 -40.63
C GLY A 647 -5.60 34.55 -40.10
N THR A 648 -4.96 33.81 -41.01
CA THR A 648 -4.20 32.58 -40.71
C THR A 648 -2.70 32.72 -41.05
N ASP A 649 -2.22 33.95 -41.26
CA ASP A 649 -0.82 34.19 -41.62
C ASP A 649 0.11 33.98 -40.42
N SER A 650 1.39 33.75 -40.71
CA SER A 650 2.43 33.50 -39.72
C SER A 650 2.75 34.77 -38.93
N GLY A 651 2.63 34.72 -37.60
CA GLY A 651 2.81 35.90 -36.76
C GLY A 651 2.55 35.68 -35.27
N THR A 652 2.63 36.77 -34.50
CA THR A 652 2.37 36.83 -33.06
C THR A 652 1.66 38.14 -32.68
N MET A 653 0.85 38.12 -31.63
CA MET A 653 0.18 39.31 -31.09
C MET A 653 0.22 39.29 -29.57
N LEU A 654 0.69 40.39 -28.96
CA LEU A 654 0.49 40.66 -27.55
C LEU A 654 -0.84 41.40 -27.38
N VAL A 655 -1.63 40.96 -26.41
CA VAL A 655 -2.88 41.58 -25.98
C VAL A 655 -2.78 41.92 -24.50
N ILE A 656 -3.11 43.15 -24.12
CA ILE A 656 -3.32 43.57 -22.74
C ILE A 656 -4.83 43.70 -22.52
N ASP A 657 -5.41 42.69 -21.87
CA ASP A 657 -6.83 42.62 -21.56
C ASP A 657 -7.11 43.34 -20.23
N MET A 658 -7.98 44.34 -20.25
CA MET A 658 -8.23 45.20 -19.08
C MET A 658 -9.43 44.79 -18.21
N ASP A 659 -10.40 43.98 -18.70
CA ASP A 659 -11.47 43.40 -17.84
C ASP A 659 -11.00 42.12 -17.16
N ASP A 660 -10.47 41.18 -17.94
CA ASP A 660 -9.92 39.94 -17.38
C ASP A 660 -8.59 40.20 -16.66
N ARG A 661 -7.99 41.40 -16.80
CA ARG A 661 -6.64 41.78 -16.30
C ARG A 661 -5.64 40.69 -16.64
N GLU A 662 -5.52 40.36 -17.92
CA GLU A 662 -4.66 39.30 -18.44
C GLU A 662 -3.79 39.80 -19.60
N ILE A 663 -2.47 39.67 -19.46
CA ILE A 663 -1.56 39.80 -20.60
C ILE A 663 -1.51 38.48 -21.34
N ARG A 664 -1.66 38.51 -22.66
CA ARG A 664 -1.76 37.29 -23.47
C ARG A 664 -1.00 37.41 -24.79
N ILE A 665 -0.22 36.39 -25.11
CA ILE A 665 0.48 36.26 -26.39
C ILE A 665 -0.22 35.16 -27.20
N HIS A 666 -0.75 35.51 -28.38
CA HIS A 666 -1.25 34.57 -29.40
C HIS A 666 -0.25 34.48 -30.56
N SER A 667 -0.15 33.33 -31.23
CA SER A 667 0.67 33.14 -32.44
C SER A 667 0.08 32.05 -33.35
N ASP A 668 0.28 32.16 -34.67
CA ASP A 668 -0.09 31.13 -35.66
C ASP A 668 1.05 30.93 -36.70
N GLY A 669 0.84 30.02 -37.65
CA GLY A 669 1.70 29.74 -38.79
C GLY A 669 3.07 29.17 -38.40
N GLN A 670 4.14 29.73 -38.97
CA GLN A 670 5.51 29.32 -38.65
C GLN A 670 5.96 29.91 -37.31
N VAL A 671 5.51 31.12 -36.96
CA VAL A 671 5.86 31.77 -35.70
C VAL A 671 5.39 30.93 -34.51
N TYR A 672 4.18 30.36 -34.51
CA TYR A 672 3.73 29.46 -33.42
C TYR A 672 4.62 28.22 -33.21
N ARG A 673 5.26 27.70 -34.26
CA ARG A 673 6.21 26.57 -34.13
C ARG A 673 7.43 26.96 -33.28
N THR A 674 7.79 28.24 -33.28
CA THR A 674 8.85 28.81 -32.46
C THR A 674 8.32 29.39 -31.15
N ILE A 675 7.23 30.16 -31.16
CA ILE A 675 6.52 30.74 -30.01
C ILE A 675 5.32 29.84 -29.66
N THR A 676 5.61 28.68 -29.08
CA THR A 676 4.57 27.76 -28.61
C THR A 676 3.90 28.27 -27.33
N ASN A 677 2.72 27.74 -26.98
CA ASN A 677 1.99 28.03 -25.72
C ASN A 677 2.91 28.08 -24.47
N ALA A 678 3.90 27.18 -24.39
CA ALA A 678 4.84 27.09 -23.28
C ALA A 678 5.82 28.27 -23.21
N LYS A 679 6.25 28.79 -24.37
CA LYS A 679 7.10 29.98 -24.47
C LYS A 679 6.28 31.26 -24.30
N ALA A 680 5.10 31.34 -24.90
CA ALA A 680 4.15 32.43 -24.66
C ALA A 680 3.86 32.60 -23.15
N ASN A 681 3.54 31.50 -22.44
CA ASN A 681 3.44 31.51 -20.98
C ASN A 681 4.75 31.99 -20.32
N THR A 682 5.92 31.47 -20.70
CA THR A 682 7.22 31.89 -20.11
C THR A 682 7.43 33.40 -20.21
N ILE A 683 7.08 34.01 -21.34
CA ILE A 683 7.24 35.46 -21.56
C ILE A 683 6.26 36.23 -20.68
N THR A 684 4.98 35.82 -20.62
CA THR A 684 3.99 36.45 -19.73
C THR A 684 4.34 36.26 -18.24
N ASP A 685 4.88 35.11 -17.85
CA ASP A 685 5.41 34.78 -16.51
C ASP A 685 6.57 35.74 -16.10
N ASN A 686 7.36 36.22 -17.08
CA ASN A 686 8.46 37.15 -16.85
C ASN A 686 7.99 38.61 -16.73
N ILE A 687 7.05 39.05 -17.59
CA ILE A 687 6.68 40.48 -17.72
C ILE A 687 5.46 40.93 -16.89
N TYR A 688 4.59 40.04 -16.39
CA TYR A 688 3.31 40.44 -15.75
C TYR A 688 3.43 41.50 -14.64
N ARG A 689 4.58 41.56 -13.96
CA ARG A 689 4.85 42.52 -12.88
C ARG A 689 4.91 43.98 -13.34
N TYR A 690 5.22 44.21 -14.61
CA TYR A 690 5.17 45.55 -15.21
C TYR A 690 3.70 46.00 -15.31
N ALA A 691 2.83 45.17 -15.91
CA ALA A 691 1.39 45.43 -15.97
C ALA A 691 0.72 45.51 -14.58
N THR A 692 1.14 44.72 -13.59
CA THR A 692 0.68 44.83 -12.18
C THR A 692 1.05 46.16 -11.51
N ARG A 693 2.02 46.90 -12.06
CA ARG A 693 2.45 48.23 -11.59
C ARG A 693 1.99 49.36 -12.50
N GLU A 694 1.15 49.07 -13.51
CA GLU A 694 0.72 50.03 -14.53
C GLU A 694 1.89 50.53 -15.41
N GLU A 695 3.01 49.80 -15.44
CA GLU A 695 4.21 50.04 -16.27
C GLU A 695 4.01 49.43 -17.70
N TYR A 696 2.95 49.84 -18.41
CA TYR A 696 2.47 49.15 -19.62
C TYR A 696 3.44 49.14 -20.82
N TYR A 697 4.12 50.25 -21.11
CA TYR A 697 5.15 50.29 -22.17
C TYR A 697 6.27 49.28 -21.90
N LEU A 698 6.82 49.26 -20.68
CA LEU A 698 7.87 48.31 -20.28
C LEU A 698 7.39 46.85 -20.34
N CYS A 699 6.11 46.61 -20.05
CA CYS A 699 5.51 45.28 -20.20
C CYS A 699 5.52 44.83 -21.66
N ALA A 700 5.20 45.73 -22.60
CA ALA A 700 5.16 45.42 -24.03
C ALA A 700 6.57 45.37 -24.67
N GLU A 701 7.46 46.31 -24.32
CA GLU A 701 8.86 46.35 -24.75
C GLU A 701 9.59 45.03 -24.45
N HIS A 702 9.57 44.59 -23.18
CA HIS A 702 10.18 43.32 -22.79
C HIS A 702 9.48 42.08 -23.38
N ALA A 703 8.18 42.15 -23.67
CA ALA A 703 7.49 41.07 -24.37
C ALA A 703 8.06 40.87 -25.77
N PHE A 704 8.22 41.95 -26.54
CA PHE A 704 8.76 41.90 -27.89
C PHE A 704 10.28 41.62 -27.90
N GLU A 705 11.03 42.11 -26.90
CA GLU A 705 12.43 41.72 -26.66
C GLU A 705 12.59 40.20 -26.47
N GLU A 706 11.80 39.58 -25.59
CA GLU A 706 11.85 38.14 -25.37
C GLU A 706 11.33 37.35 -26.58
N LEU A 707 10.23 37.80 -27.25
CA LEU A 707 9.73 37.18 -28.48
C LEU A 707 10.81 37.17 -29.59
N LEU A 708 11.44 38.31 -29.84
CA LEU A 708 12.51 38.45 -30.83
C LEU A 708 13.74 37.59 -30.49
N SER A 709 14.12 37.55 -29.21
CA SER A 709 15.22 36.72 -28.72
C SER A 709 14.94 35.23 -28.94
N VAL A 710 13.71 34.78 -28.67
CA VAL A 710 13.28 33.40 -28.88
C VAL A 710 13.16 33.05 -30.38
N LEU A 711 12.77 33.99 -31.24
CA LEU A 711 12.75 33.82 -32.70
C LEU A 711 14.18 33.69 -33.27
N LYS A 712 15.13 34.48 -32.75
CA LYS A 712 16.57 34.35 -33.03
C LYS A 712 17.23 33.09 -32.42
N GLY A 713 16.45 32.18 -31.85
CA GLY A 713 16.92 30.92 -31.27
C GLY A 713 17.66 31.06 -29.93
N GLN A 714 17.62 32.24 -29.30
CA GLN A 714 18.25 32.49 -28.01
C GLN A 714 17.41 31.92 -26.84
N ARG A 715 17.94 32.00 -25.61
CA ARG A 715 17.30 31.48 -24.40
C ARG A 715 16.88 32.60 -23.46
N ILE A 716 15.59 32.69 -23.19
CA ILE A 716 15.00 33.56 -22.17
C ILE A 716 15.03 32.91 -20.78
N ALA A 717 14.81 33.71 -19.73
CA ALA A 717 14.75 33.22 -18.36
C ALA A 717 13.50 32.33 -18.14
N GLN A 718 13.62 31.26 -17.34
CA GLN A 718 12.49 30.36 -17.01
C GLN A 718 12.34 30.08 -15.49
N PRO A 719 12.38 31.10 -14.60
CA PRO A 719 12.44 30.89 -13.15
C PRO A 719 11.24 30.08 -12.60
N MET A 720 10.02 30.38 -13.09
CA MET A 720 8.79 29.71 -12.67
C MET A 720 8.76 28.22 -13.07
N LYS A 721 9.19 27.89 -14.30
CA LYS A 721 9.37 26.50 -14.76
C LYS A 721 10.22 25.69 -13.79
N TYR A 722 11.38 26.22 -13.39
CA TYR A 722 12.27 25.53 -12.46
C TYR A 722 11.61 25.34 -11.09
N LEU A 723 10.91 26.34 -10.56
CA LEU A 723 10.23 26.25 -9.27
C LEU A 723 9.08 25.21 -9.27
N SER A 724 8.21 25.24 -10.28
CA SER A 724 7.16 24.22 -10.47
C SER A 724 7.73 22.81 -10.59
N ASN A 725 8.75 22.62 -11.45
CA ASN A 725 9.36 21.31 -11.65
C ASN A 725 10.11 20.81 -10.40
N ALA A 726 10.67 21.70 -9.56
CA ALA A 726 11.28 21.33 -8.29
C ALA A 726 10.25 20.84 -7.27
N LEU A 727 9.15 21.56 -7.09
CA LEU A 727 8.07 21.16 -6.18
C LEU A 727 7.40 19.86 -6.65
N LEU A 728 7.17 19.69 -7.95
CA LEU A 728 6.64 18.44 -8.49
C LEU A 728 7.62 17.26 -8.31
N ALA A 729 8.92 17.47 -8.54
CA ALA A 729 9.93 16.44 -8.32
C ALA A 729 9.97 15.96 -6.86
N LEU A 730 9.84 16.88 -5.89
CA LEU A 730 9.77 16.58 -4.47
C LEU A 730 8.51 15.78 -4.09
N ILE A 731 7.33 16.16 -4.61
CA ILE A 731 6.08 15.42 -4.39
C ILE A 731 6.17 14.00 -5.00
N LEU A 732 6.61 13.91 -6.26
CA LEU A 732 6.70 12.63 -6.97
C LEU A 732 7.76 11.70 -6.35
N SER A 733 8.90 12.21 -5.89
CA SER A 733 9.96 11.36 -5.34
C SER A 733 9.50 10.61 -4.08
N VAL A 734 8.80 11.29 -3.17
CA VAL A 734 8.27 10.67 -1.93
C VAL A 734 7.18 9.64 -2.26
N LEU A 735 6.28 9.95 -3.20
CA LEU A 735 5.21 9.04 -3.64
C LEU A 735 5.74 7.79 -4.37
N LEU A 736 6.68 7.96 -5.30
CA LEU A 736 7.32 6.87 -6.04
C LEU A 736 8.16 5.99 -5.11
N ASN A 737 8.91 6.60 -4.17
CA ASN A 737 9.68 5.86 -3.18
C ASN A 737 8.77 5.06 -2.23
N PHE A 738 7.68 5.65 -1.73
CA PHE A 738 6.71 4.93 -0.89
C PHE A 738 6.07 3.75 -1.65
N SER A 739 5.74 3.95 -2.92
CA SER A 739 5.19 2.92 -3.80
C SER A 739 6.17 1.77 -4.04
N TRP A 740 7.46 2.09 -4.27
CA TRP A 740 8.55 1.13 -4.43
C TRP A 740 8.83 0.33 -3.14
N LEU A 741 8.83 1.01 -1.98
CA LEU A 741 8.90 0.39 -0.65
C LEU A 741 7.77 -0.63 -0.46
N LYS A 742 6.52 -0.26 -0.76
CA LYS A 742 5.37 -1.17 -0.68
C LYS A 742 5.46 -2.33 -1.68
N ALA A 743 5.97 -2.10 -2.89
CA ALA A 743 6.19 -3.16 -3.88
C ALA A 743 7.24 -4.18 -3.41
N ARG A 744 8.30 -3.75 -2.71
CA ARG A 744 9.30 -4.65 -2.10
C ARG A 744 8.75 -5.36 -0.85
N ALA A 745 8.05 -4.67 0.04
CA ALA A 745 7.40 -5.28 1.20
C ALA A 745 6.41 -6.39 0.81
N LYS A 746 5.68 -6.25 -0.31
CA LYS A 746 4.80 -7.30 -0.83
C LYS A 746 5.53 -8.54 -1.37
N LYS A 747 6.81 -8.44 -1.75
CA LYS A 747 7.65 -9.60 -2.13
C LYS A 747 8.25 -10.33 -0.93
N LEU A 748 8.31 -9.67 0.23
CA LEU A 748 8.77 -10.24 1.49
C LEU A 748 7.67 -10.99 2.26
N LYS A 749 6.39 -10.65 2.04
CA LYS A 749 5.27 -11.52 2.45
C LYS A 749 5.39 -12.85 1.68
N PRO A 750 5.62 -13.99 2.35
CA PRO A 750 5.57 -15.29 1.70
C PRO A 750 4.16 -15.52 1.17
N LYS A 751 4.03 -16.32 0.10
CA LYS A 751 2.74 -16.95 -0.17
C LYS A 751 2.44 -17.85 1.02
N ARG A 752 1.24 -17.76 1.63
CA ARG A 752 0.74 -18.72 2.63
C ARG A 752 0.90 -20.13 2.02
N ALA A 753 1.96 -20.82 2.40
CA ALA A 753 2.22 -22.19 2.03
C ALA A 753 1.39 -23.03 2.98
N VAL A 754 0.13 -23.30 2.59
CA VAL A 754 -0.66 -24.33 3.27
C VAL A 754 0.16 -25.61 3.32
N VAL A 755 0.13 -26.28 4.47
CA VAL A 755 1.13 -27.25 4.91
C VAL A 755 1.24 -28.39 3.90
N LEU A 756 2.28 -28.32 3.06
CA LEU A 756 2.44 -29.14 1.85
C LEU A 756 3.69 -30.00 1.93
N ALA A 757 3.67 -30.98 2.84
CA ALA A 757 4.63 -32.07 2.92
C ALA A 757 4.15 -33.32 2.16
N VAL A 758 3.51 -33.12 1.00
CA VAL A 758 2.92 -34.21 0.21
C VAL A 758 3.99 -35.00 -0.55
N SER A 759 4.73 -35.84 0.17
CA SER A 759 5.57 -36.92 -0.38
C SER A 759 4.87 -38.27 -0.23
N GLY A 760 3.74 -38.45 -0.93
CA GLY A 760 2.99 -39.72 -0.88
C GLY A 760 1.88 -39.94 -1.94
N MET A 761 1.39 -38.92 -2.64
CA MET A 761 0.18 -39.02 -3.48
C MET A 761 0.39 -39.62 -4.88
N ALA A 762 1.22 -40.67 -4.98
CA ALA A 762 1.20 -41.60 -6.11
C ALA A 762 0.08 -42.66 -5.98
N ALA A 763 -0.46 -42.87 -4.77
CA ALA A 763 -1.35 -43.99 -4.43
C ALA A 763 -2.86 -43.75 -4.65
N VAL A 764 -3.28 -42.58 -5.16
CA VAL A 764 -4.71 -42.27 -5.41
C VAL A 764 -5.26 -43.00 -6.65
N ALA A 765 -4.41 -43.66 -7.45
CA ALA A 765 -4.75 -44.30 -8.72
C ALA A 765 -5.34 -45.73 -8.58
N ALA A 766 -6.21 -45.95 -7.60
CA ALA A 766 -7.07 -47.14 -7.54
C ALA A 766 -8.51 -46.78 -7.95
N ALA A 767 -9.38 -47.80 -8.10
CA ALA A 767 -10.55 -47.72 -8.99
C ALA A 767 -11.56 -46.60 -8.67
N CYS A 768 -11.47 -45.49 -9.42
CA CYS A 768 -12.46 -44.41 -9.46
C CYS A 768 -13.54 -44.66 -10.53
N LYS A 769 -14.82 -44.54 -10.17
CA LYS A 769 -15.98 -44.74 -11.05
C LYS A 769 -17.13 -43.79 -10.72
N ALA A 770 -17.76 -43.24 -11.75
CA ALA A 770 -19.03 -42.54 -11.62
C ALA A 770 -20.15 -43.59 -11.63
N GLU A 771 -20.77 -43.84 -10.48
CA GLU A 771 -21.59 -45.05 -10.28
C GLU A 771 -23.09 -44.79 -10.41
N ARG A 772 -23.56 -43.62 -9.95
CA ARG A 772 -25.00 -43.33 -9.88
C ARG A 772 -25.31 -41.90 -10.31
N PHE A 773 -26.28 -41.73 -11.20
CA PHE A 773 -26.92 -40.45 -11.45
C PHE A 773 -27.93 -40.14 -10.32
N ILE A 774 -27.83 -38.95 -9.74
CA ILE A 774 -28.67 -38.49 -8.62
C ILE A 774 -29.87 -37.71 -9.14
N ARG A 775 -29.61 -36.65 -9.92
CA ARG A 775 -30.61 -35.68 -10.40
C ARG A 775 -30.04 -34.78 -11.49
N GLN A 776 -30.94 -34.19 -12.29
CA GLN A 776 -30.63 -33.12 -13.24
C GLN A 776 -31.28 -31.81 -12.79
N THR A 777 -30.60 -30.69 -13.01
CA THR A 777 -31.16 -29.33 -12.92
C THR A 777 -30.95 -28.60 -14.23
N LYS A 778 -31.86 -27.69 -14.59
CA LYS A 778 -31.73 -26.85 -15.80
C LYS A 778 -31.98 -25.37 -15.46
N VAL A 779 -31.19 -24.48 -16.02
CA VAL A 779 -31.32 -23.02 -15.91
C VAL A 779 -31.55 -22.44 -17.30
N TYR A 780 -32.50 -21.53 -17.43
CA TYR A 780 -32.75 -20.81 -18.69
C TYR A 780 -31.90 -19.54 -18.75
N HIS A 781 -31.12 -19.39 -19.81
CA HIS A 781 -30.43 -18.14 -20.14
C HIS A 781 -31.20 -17.43 -21.24
N SER A 782 -31.77 -16.26 -20.94
CA SER A 782 -32.39 -15.42 -21.97
C SER A 782 -31.30 -14.87 -22.89
N SER A 783 -31.43 -15.15 -24.18
CA SER A 783 -30.59 -14.54 -25.22
C SER A 783 -30.89 -13.04 -25.30
N SER A 784 -30.11 -12.23 -24.58
CA SER A 784 -30.22 -10.77 -24.63
C SER A 784 -29.77 -10.29 -26.02
N SER A 785 -30.75 -9.99 -26.87
CA SER A 785 -30.54 -9.37 -28.18
C SER A 785 -30.05 -7.93 -28.02
N GLY A 786 -28.76 -7.76 -27.78
CA GLY A 786 -28.10 -6.46 -27.76
C GLY A 786 -28.18 -5.84 -29.15
N GLY A 787 -29.11 -4.89 -29.33
CA GLY A 787 -29.35 -4.24 -30.61
C GLY A 787 -28.13 -3.48 -31.10
N GLY A 788 -27.58 -3.89 -32.25
CA GLY A 788 -26.46 -3.23 -32.92
C GLY A 788 -26.86 -1.88 -33.52
N GLY A 789 -27.01 -0.84 -32.69
CA GLY A 789 -27.27 0.52 -33.12
C GLY A 789 -26.08 1.13 -33.86
N GLY A 790 -26.03 0.95 -35.17
CA GLY A 790 -24.96 1.44 -36.05
C GLY A 790 -24.94 2.96 -36.24
N GLY A 791 -24.55 3.70 -35.21
CA GLY A 791 -24.41 5.16 -35.25
C GLY A 791 -23.25 5.60 -36.15
N ARG A 792 -23.55 6.04 -37.37
CA ARG A 792 -22.58 6.71 -38.25
C ARG A 792 -22.30 8.13 -37.74
N GLY A 793 -21.32 8.27 -36.85
CA GLY A 793 -20.71 9.56 -36.56
C GLY A 793 -19.96 10.08 -37.78
N GLY A 794 -20.40 11.21 -38.35
CA GLY A 794 -19.74 11.82 -39.49
C GLY A 794 -18.36 12.38 -39.11
N GLY A 795 -17.32 11.95 -39.81
CA GLY A 795 -15.97 12.50 -39.65
C GLY A 795 -15.89 13.92 -40.23
N GLY A 796 -16.22 14.92 -39.42
CA GLY A 796 -15.99 16.32 -39.74
C GLY A 796 -14.50 16.63 -39.81
N GLY A 797 -13.91 16.50 -41.00
CA GLY A 797 -12.50 16.81 -41.25
C GLY A 797 -12.24 18.31 -41.25
N GLY A 798 -12.24 18.94 -40.06
CA GLY A 798 -11.72 20.29 -39.88
C GLY A 798 -10.22 20.30 -40.14
N GLY A 799 -9.78 21.15 -41.10
CA GLY A 799 -8.35 21.37 -41.34
C GLY A 799 -7.70 21.97 -40.09
N GLY A 800 -6.58 21.39 -39.66
CA GLY A 800 -5.90 21.85 -38.45
C GLY A 800 -5.15 23.16 -38.67
N HIS A 801 -5.76 24.29 -38.29
CA HIS A 801 -5.01 25.51 -38.02
C HIS A 801 -4.07 25.28 -36.84
N SER A 802 -2.86 25.86 -36.89
CA SER A 802 -1.81 25.66 -35.89
C SER A 802 -1.58 26.93 -35.08
N GLY A 803 -2.67 27.56 -34.62
CA GLY A 803 -2.65 28.70 -33.73
C GLY A 803 -2.64 28.31 -32.25
N GLY A 804 -2.14 29.19 -31.40
CA GLY A 804 -2.15 29.00 -29.95
C GLY A 804 -1.57 30.20 -29.20
N GLY A 805 -1.81 30.26 -27.90
CA GLY A 805 -1.34 31.36 -27.07
C GLY A 805 -1.32 31.07 -25.58
N GLY A 806 -0.40 31.74 -24.89
CA GLY A 806 -0.20 31.70 -23.43
C GLY A 806 -0.50 33.05 -22.78
N GLY A 807 -0.76 33.07 -21.47
CA GLY A 807 -1.19 34.28 -20.77
C GLY A 807 -1.04 34.21 -19.25
N HIS A 808 -0.91 35.38 -18.61
CA HIS A 808 -0.76 35.56 -17.17
C HIS A 808 -1.57 36.78 -16.69
N ARG A 809 -2.21 36.69 -15.53
CA ARG A 809 -3.02 37.80 -14.96
C ARG A 809 -2.17 38.79 -14.18
N PHE A 810 -2.61 40.06 -14.08
CA PHE A 810 -1.81 41.16 -13.51
C PHE A 810 -2.59 42.11 -12.60
#